data_AF-A0A1Q8S945-F1
#
_entry.id   AF-A0A1Q8S945-F1
#
_cell.length_a   1.000
_cell.length_b   1.000
_cell.length_c   1.000
_cell.angle_alpha   90.00
_cell.angle_beta   90.00
_cell.angle_gamma   90.00
#
_symmetry.space_group_name_H-M   'P 1'
#
loop_
_entity.id
_entity.type
_entity.pdbx_description
1 polymer ?
#
loop_
_entity_poly.entity_id
_entity_poly.type
_entity_poly.pdbx_seq_one_letter_code
_entity_poly.pdbx_strand_id
1 'polypeptide(L)'
;MATSKTIFAIIVDSGSTDGGPYKLGMGKMTCGRGSYVRDLEPMLAACFHHKVKVLIGSAGGDGSNKHVAEMLNIVTEIAQRKGYNFKVATILAGMDRDWIKSRISQNRVGPCGPVEPLPPDAVDSAVDVVSQMGAEPYIEALKDNPDIIIGGRSYDPAPFAAFSIARGVLPDVAWHMGKIMECGGICAIPKGRSMIATMRKDSFDLTPLSPTERCTPLSVAAHTLYEKTRPDRLPGPGGVLNLDGAKYDQVTPKTCRVSGAKFERTPYQVKLEGIDSFLERVRVYSQNLFPELDKSEQCRLLYHVYGKNGVMGPLEPAQVTPHEIAVLGEVVAPTSELSHTIANNVLATTGNFASPLSPHEQDAGAVFKFSLYHLVDLDEGEEISIFPVQIQNVGCPDANPEPLAPISSETFAKTDIDELAPVVPKRVPTGEAPLSEIARIVRSKNSGPFAITFDVTFDDAAVYHRVKEANVFTNETIRSLYHITDKDILTNMYFEPALAWKCTIKRQWAQGSVGERDTLGTQQHAPLPSIRIPAAKQNVSNGTSDSVATKTNTKTGTNGTNTTDGGTTPKVNDYVKRDDFTAEQVVKEIWMGLDLPVEVLKTVILKNEGSPTLPSSYKMAILAQSSIALSTLAAAQIHALRNNTAVPAIDVLLEHATVEFKSERLYVLHGKPPPSP
;
A
#
# COMPACT_ATOMS: atom_id res chain seq x y z
N MET A 1 9.77 -1.61 -38.69
CA MET A 1 8.32 -1.41 -38.83
C MET A 1 7.68 -1.69 -37.48
N ALA A 2 7.34 -0.66 -36.71
CA ALA A 2 6.61 -0.83 -35.47
C ALA A 2 5.19 -1.28 -35.81
N THR A 3 4.85 -2.53 -35.52
CA THR A 3 3.47 -3.01 -35.59
C THR A 3 2.59 -2.08 -34.77
N SER A 4 1.64 -1.41 -35.42
CA SER A 4 0.60 -0.60 -34.78
C SER A 4 0.01 -1.39 -33.59
N LYS A 5 0.29 -0.95 -32.36
CA LYS A 5 -0.28 -1.55 -31.15
C LYS A 5 -1.74 -1.12 -31.06
N THR A 6 -2.64 -1.86 -31.69
CA THR A 6 -4.08 -1.64 -31.58
C THR A 6 -4.54 -1.99 -30.16
N ILE A 7 -5.11 -1.03 -29.45
CA ILE A 7 -5.73 -1.24 -28.14
C ILE A 7 -7.12 -1.82 -28.33
N PHE A 8 -7.43 -2.95 -27.68
CA PHE A 8 -8.72 -3.62 -27.83
C PHE A 8 -9.71 -3.29 -26.72
N ALA A 9 -9.23 -3.08 -25.49
CA ALA A 9 -10.06 -2.73 -24.35
C ALA A 9 -9.31 -1.90 -23.32
N ILE A 10 -10.06 -1.08 -22.59
CA ILE A 10 -9.67 -0.48 -21.32
C ILE A 10 -10.51 -1.19 -20.25
N ILE A 11 -9.84 -1.87 -19.33
CA ILE A 11 -10.49 -2.64 -18.27
C ILE A 11 -10.05 -2.06 -16.94
N VAL A 12 -11.01 -1.70 -16.11
CA VAL A 12 -10.79 -1.17 -14.76
C VAL A 12 -11.61 -1.96 -13.77
N ASP A 13 -11.04 -2.24 -12.61
CA ASP A 13 -11.75 -2.83 -11.50
C ASP A 13 -11.67 -1.87 -10.31
N SER A 14 -12.78 -1.72 -9.60
CA SER A 14 -12.87 -0.90 -8.39
C SER A 14 -13.05 -1.76 -7.13
N GLY A 15 -12.95 -3.08 -7.25
CA GLY A 15 -13.20 -4.04 -6.19
C GLY A 15 -12.27 -3.82 -5.02
N SER A 16 -12.84 -3.60 -3.83
CA SER A 16 -12.03 -3.53 -2.62
C SER A 16 -12.85 -3.86 -1.39
N THR A 17 -12.25 -4.60 -0.45
CA THR A 17 -12.75 -4.68 0.94
C THR A 17 -11.91 -3.82 1.89
N ASP A 18 -10.87 -3.14 1.40
CA ASP A 18 -9.87 -2.46 2.25
C ASP A 18 -10.47 -1.34 3.12
N GLY A 19 -11.51 -0.67 2.62
CA GLY A 19 -12.23 0.36 3.36
C GLY A 19 -13.16 -0.16 4.45
N GLY A 20 -13.24 -1.48 4.64
CA GLY A 20 -14.22 -2.11 5.53
C GLY A 20 -15.66 -2.01 4.98
N PRO A 21 -16.67 -2.41 5.78
CA PRO A 21 -18.05 -2.54 5.32
C PRO A 21 -18.79 -1.19 5.15
N TYR A 22 -18.23 -0.08 5.62
CA TYR A 22 -18.95 1.19 5.73
C TYR A 22 -19.60 1.67 4.43
N LYS A 23 -18.87 1.55 3.31
CA LYS A 23 -19.32 2.07 2.01
C LYS A 23 -20.53 1.29 1.46
N LEU A 24 -20.47 -0.04 1.54
CA LEU A 24 -21.58 -0.90 1.13
C LEU A 24 -22.79 -0.68 2.05
N GLY A 25 -22.57 -0.54 3.37
CA GLY A 25 -23.62 -0.28 4.34
C GLY A 25 -24.33 1.05 4.13
N MET A 26 -23.60 2.09 3.74
CA MET A 26 -24.15 3.42 3.41
C MET A 26 -24.61 3.55 1.95
N GLY A 27 -24.34 2.57 1.08
CA GLY A 27 -24.55 2.68 -0.37
C GLY A 27 -23.77 3.82 -1.02
N LYS A 28 -22.56 4.13 -0.51
CA LYS A 28 -21.71 5.23 -0.99
C LYS A 28 -20.60 4.68 -1.88
N MET A 29 -20.32 5.40 -2.97
CA MET A 29 -19.16 5.10 -3.81
C MET A 29 -17.83 5.40 -3.09
N THR A 30 -16.75 4.74 -3.52
CA THR A 30 -15.41 4.91 -2.94
C THR A 30 -14.84 6.32 -3.07
N CYS A 31 -15.03 6.95 -4.22
CA CYS A 31 -14.58 8.31 -4.50
C CYS A 31 -15.77 9.27 -4.65
N GLY A 32 -15.53 10.57 -4.53
CA GLY A 32 -16.54 11.56 -4.88
C GLY A 32 -16.89 11.51 -6.37
N ARG A 33 -18.16 11.77 -6.71
CA ARG A 33 -18.71 11.70 -8.09
C ARG A 33 -17.84 12.40 -9.14
N GLY A 34 -17.30 13.59 -8.82
CA GLY A 34 -16.43 14.34 -9.73
C GLY A 34 -15.15 13.59 -10.15
N SER A 35 -14.63 12.69 -9.31
CA SER A 35 -13.48 11.85 -9.67
C SER A 35 -13.85 10.80 -10.71
N TYR A 36 -15.02 10.16 -10.57
CA TYR A 36 -15.51 9.20 -11.57
C TYR A 36 -15.76 9.88 -12.92
N VAL A 37 -16.39 11.06 -12.93
CA VAL A 37 -16.61 11.82 -14.17
C VAL A 37 -15.28 12.13 -14.85
N ARG A 38 -14.31 12.67 -14.11
CA ARG A 38 -12.99 13.02 -14.62
C ARG A 38 -12.27 11.83 -15.27
N ASP A 39 -12.31 10.67 -14.63
CA ASP A 39 -11.54 9.49 -15.05
C ASP A 39 -12.25 8.67 -16.14
N LEU A 40 -13.59 8.65 -16.15
CA LEU A 40 -14.38 7.96 -17.20
C LEU A 40 -14.39 8.72 -18.52
N GLU A 41 -14.42 10.05 -18.49
CA GLU A 41 -14.52 10.87 -19.70
C GLU A 41 -13.49 10.51 -20.79
N PRO A 42 -12.17 10.37 -20.51
CA PRO A 42 -11.21 9.93 -21.52
C PRO A 42 -11.42 8.48 -21.99
N MET A 43 -11.89 7.58 -21.12
CA MET A 43 -12.15 6.18 -21.50
C MET A 43 -13.34 6.08 -22.46
N LEU A 44 -14.40 6.84 -22.19
CA LEU A 44 -15.58 6.92 -23.06
C LEU A 44 -15.26 7.58 -24.39
N ALA A 45 -14.40 8.60 -24.41
CA ALA A 45 -13.91 9.18 -25.66
C ALA A 45 -13.13 8.15 -26.50
N ALA A 46 -12.22 7.38 -25.88
CA ALA A 46 -11.52 6.31 -26.56
C ALA A 46 -12.47 5.22 -27.09
N CYS A 47 -13.49 4.87 -26.31
CA CYS A 47 -14.54 3.96 -26.74
C CYS A 47 -15.27 4.45 -27.98
N PHE A 48 -15.74 5.70 -27.95
CA PHE A 48 -16.52 6.27 -29.04
C PHE A 48 -15.71 6.41 -30.34
N HIS A 49 -14.53 7.05 -30.26
CA HIS A 49 -13.74 7.44 -31.42
C HIS A 49 -12.83 6.31 -31.95
N HIS A 50 -12.36 5.41 -31.09
CA HIS A 50 -11.42 4.36 -31.46
C HIS A 50 -12.00 2.94 -31.34
N LYS A 51 -13.28 2.80 -30.98
CA LYS A 51 -13.98 1.52 -30.82
C LYS A 51 -13.29 0.57 -29.82
N VAL A 52 -12.61 1.15 -28.83
CA VAL A 52 -12.00 0.44 -27.70
C VAL A 52 -13.09 0.05 -26.71
N LYS A 53 -13.20 -1.23 -26.34
CA LYS A 53 -14.21 -1.61 -25.34
C LYS A 53 -13.85 -1.11 -23.95
N VAL A 54 -14.86 -0.79 -23.13
CA VAL A 54 -14.66 -0.42 -21.72
C VAL A 54 -15.34 -1.43 -20.81
N LEU A 55 -14.60 -2.05 -19.89
CA LEU A 55 -15.15 -2.96 -18.89
C LEU A 55 -14.85 -2.43 -17.50
N ILE A 56 -15.87 -2.35 -16.66
CA ILE A 56 -15.78 -1.88 -15.27
C ILE A 56 -16.22 -3.00 -14.34
N GLY A 57 -15.32 -3.48 -13.50
CA GLY A 57 -15.61 -4.43 -12.42
C GLY A 57 -15.90 -3.76 -11.08
N SER A 58 -16.77 -4.37 -10.28
CA SER A 58 -17.11 -3.93 -8.92
C SER A 58 -17.48 -2.45 -8.86
N ALA A 59 -18.42 -2.01 -9.70
CA ALA A 59 -18.79 -0.61 -9.86
C ALA A 59 -18.95 0.11 -8.50
N GLY A 60 -18.35 1.29 -8.38
CA GLY A 60 -18.41 2.14 -7.19
C GLY A 60 -17.58 1.67 -5.98
N GLY A 61 -16.91 0.52 -6.04
CA GLY A 61 -16.14 -0.04 -4.93
C GLY A 61 -16.65 -1.43 -4.56
N ASP A 62 -17.85 -1.44 -3.98
CA ASP A 62 -18.45 -2.66 -3.44
C ASP A 62 -19.38 -3.36 -4.43
N GLY A 63 -19.71 -2.73 -5.57
CA GLY A 63 -20.44 -3.39 -6.65
C GLY A 63 -21.89 -3.79 -6.36
N SER A 64 -22.60 -3.09 -5.46
CA SER A 64 -24.04 -3.29 -5.28
C SER A 64 -24.83 -2.84 -6.51
N ASN A 65 -26.08 -3.29 -6.62
CA ASN A 65 -26.96 -2.89 -7.73
C ASN A 65 -27.18 -1.37 -7.77
N LYS A 66 -27.15 -0.69 -6.61
CA LYS A 66 -27.20 0.78 -6.52
C LYS A 66 -25.97 1.43 -7.12
N HIS A 67 -24.78 0.86 -6.88
CA HIS A 67 -23.55 1.37 -7.46
C HIS A 67 -23.49 1.17 -8.98
N VAL A 68 -23.98 0.03 -9.48
CA VAL A 68 -24.11 -0.21 -10.93
C VAL A 68 -25.03 0.82 -11.58
N ALA A 69 -26.19 1.09 -10.96
CA ALA A 69 -27.13 2.09 -11.45
C ALA A 69 -26.53 3.51 -11.46
N GLU A 70 -25.82 3.91 -10.41
CA GLU A 70 -25.17 5.22 -10.33
C GLU A 70 -24.03 5.36 -11.36
N MET A 71 -23.24 4.30 -11.58
CA MET A 71 -22.21 4.29 -12.61
C MET A 71 -22.80 4.42 -14.01
N LEU A 72 -23.89 3.70 -14.29
CA LEU A 72 -24.64 3.82 -15.54
C LEU A 72 -25.20 5.23 -15.74
N ASN A 73 -25.67 5.88 -14.67
CA ASN A 73 -26.13 7.26 -14.71
C ASN A 73 -25.00 8.23 -15.09
N ILE A 74 -23.82 8.10 -14.47
CA ILE A 74 -22.63 8.89 -14.83
C ILE A 74 -22.26 8.71 -16.31
N VAL A 75 -22.22 7.46 -16.79
CA VAL A 75 -21.93 7.15 -18.21
C VAL A 75 -22.97 7.80 -19.12
N THR A 76 -24.25 7.72 -18.76
CA THR A 76 -25.37 8.29 -19.52
C THR A 76 -25.26 9.82 -19.60
N GLU A 77 -24.98 10.49 -18.48
CA GLU A 77 -24.79 11.95 -18.45
C GLU A 77 -23.60 12.40 -19.29
N ILE A 78 -22.47 11.68 -19.23
CA ILE A 78 -21.30 12.00 -20.06
C ILE A 78 -21.64 11.79 -21.54
N ALA A 79 -22.32 10.68 -21.88
CA ALA A 79 -22.72 10.39 -23.25
C ALA A 79 -23.66 11.47 -23.81
N GLN A 80 -24.66 11.90 -23.05
CA GLN A 80 -25.57 12.98 -23.44
C GLN A 80 -24.83 14.32 -23.60
N ARG A 81 -24.00 14.69 -22.63
CA ARG A 81 -23.21 15.95 -22.66
C ARG A 81 -22.24 16.01 -23.83
N LYS A 82 -21.65 14.87 -24.21
CA LYS A 82 -20.65 14.78 -25.28
C LYS A 82 -21.22 14.41 -26.64
N GLY A 83 -22.50 14.03 -26.71
CA GLY A 83 -23.12 13.55 -27.94
C GLY A 83 -22.63 12.16 -28.37
N TYR A 84 -22.20 11.32 -27.43
CA TYR A 84 -21.82 9.94 -27.71
C TYR A 84 -23.02 9.01 -27.69
N ASN A 85 -22.89 7.88 -28.39
CA ASN A 85 -23.85 6.78 -28.39
C ASN A 85 -23.13 5.47 -28.08
N PHE A 86 -23.64 4.72 -27.12
CA PHE A 86 -23.05 3.46 -26.66
C PHE A 86 -24.12 2.38 -26.46
N LYS A 87 -23.80 1.15 -26.84
CA LYS A 87 -24.47 -0.07 -26.35
C LYS A 87 -23.82 -0.46 -25.01
N VAL A 88 -24.56 -0.39 -23.92
CA VAL A 88 -24.08 -0.65 -22.56
C VAL A 88 -24.71 -1.92 -22.01
N ALA A 89 -23.89 -2.81 -21.46
CA ALA A 89 -24.32 -3.95 -20.67
C ALA A 89 -24.11 -3.68 -19.17
N THR A 90 -25.09 -3.98 -18.33
CA THR A 90 -24.94 -4.02 -16.87
C THR A 90 -25.05 -5.45 -16.36
N ILE A 91 -24.27 -5.80 -15.34
CA ILE A 91 -24.33 -7.11 -14.68
C ILE A 91 -24.59 -6.87 -13.19
N LEU A 92 -25.72 -7.35 -12.68
CA LEU A 92 -26.12 -7.14 -11.29
C LEU A 92 -25.54 -8.22 -10.38
N ALA A 93 -25.28 -7.86 -9.13
CA ALA A 93 -24.65 -8.76 -8.13
C ALA A 93 -25.42 -8.86 -6.81
N GLY A 94 -26.52 -8.13 -6.64
CA GLY A 94 -27.40 -8.25 -5.49
C GLY A 94 -28.13 -9.59 -5.47
N MET A 95 -28.22 -10.23 -4.30
CA MET A 95 -28.77 -11.58 -4.16
C MET A 95 -30.15 -11.63 -3.52
N ASP A 96 -30.96 -12.58 -3.96
CA ASP A 96 -32.23 -12.90 -3.34
C ASP A 96 -32.03 -13.61 -1.98
N ARG A 97 -32.71 -13.10 -0.94
CA ARG A 97 -32.53 -13.58 0.43
C ARG A 97 -33.16 -14.95 0.64
N ASP A 98 -34.28 -15.22 0.00
CA ASP A 98 -34.98 -16.49 0.14
C ASP A 98 -34.20 -17.61 -0.57
N TRP A 99 -33.55 -17.30 -1.69
CA TRP A 99 -32.59 -18.19 -2.33
C TRP A 99 -31.41 -18.53 -1.40
N ILE A 100 -30.81 -17.53 -0.73
CA ILE A 100 -29.71 -17.78 0.23
C ILE A 100 -30.19 -18.66 1.38
N LYS A 101 -31.34 -18.36 1.99
CA LYS A 101 -31.90 -19.17 3.09
C LYS A 101 -32.21 -20.60 2.67
N SER A 102 -32.70 -20.79 1.44
CA SER A 102 -32.88 -22.12 0.85
C SER A 102 -31.56 -22.88 0.78
N ARG A 103 -30.47 -22.25 0.29
CA ARG A 103 -29.13 -22.87 0.25
C ARG A 103 -28.58 -23.19 1.64
N ILE A 104 -28.82 -22.35 2.65
CA ILE A 104 -28.42 -22.64 4.04
C ILE A 104 -29.13 -23.90 4.53
N SER A 105 -30.44 -24.02 4.34
CA SER A 105 -31.21 -25.20 4.77
C SER A 105 -30.79 -26.50 4.08
N GLN A 106 -30.18 -26.39 2.89
CA GLN A 106 -29.62 -27.51 2.12
C GLN A 106 -28.17 -27.84 2.50
N ASN A 107 -27.56 -27.16 3.47
CA ASN A 107 -26.13 -27.25 3.81
C ASN A 107 -25.19 -26.95 2.63
N ARG A 108 -25.60 -26.03 1.74
CA ARG A 108 -24.83 -25.59 0.56
C ARG A 108 -24.10 -24.26 0.76
N VAL A 109 -23.92 -23.86 2.02
CA VAL A 109 -23.24 -22.62 2.41
C VAL A 109 -22.14 -22.96 3.42
N GLY A 110 -20.91 -22.57 3.12
CA GLY A 110 -19.74 -22.81 3.96
C GLY A 110 -19.00 -21.51 4.31
N PRO A 111 -18.21 -21.49 5.39
CA PRO A 111 -17.41 -20.32 5.77
C PRO A 111 -16.31 -20.01 4.76
N CYS A 112 -16.08 -18.71 4.47
CA CYS A 112 -14.95 -18.26 3.66
C CYS A 112 -13.79 -17.84 4.58
N GLY A 113 -12.88 -18.76 4.92
CA GLY A 113 -11.82 -18.50 5.88
C GLY A 113 -12.28 -18.66 7.34
N PRO A 114 -11.67 -17.94 8.31
CA PRO A 114 -11.84 -18.24 9.74
C PRO A 114 -13.10 -17.60 10.35
N VAL A 115 -14.26 -17.80 9.72
CA VAL A 115 -15.58 -17.34 10.19
C VAL A 115 -16.47 -18.53 10.59
N GLU A 116 -17.41 -18.29 11.50
CA GLU A 116 -18.41 -19.29 11.92
C GLU A 116 -19.43 -19.57 10.81
N PRO A 117 -20.13 -20.72 10.81
CA PRO A 117 -21.20 -21.00 9.85
C PRO A 117 -22.29 -19.94 9.83
N LEU A 118 -22.86 -19.66 8.65
CA LEU A 118 -23.86 -18.60 8.45
C LEU A 118 -25.22 -18.96 9.09
N PRO A 119 -25.69 -18.25 10.13
CA PRO A 119 -27.06 -18.42 10.61
C PRO A 119 -28.07 -17.77 9.63
N PRO A 120 -29.26 -18.37 9.40
CA PRO A 120 -30.29 -17.80 8.54
C PRO A 120 -30.69 -16.36 8.93
N ASP A 121 -30.76 -16.09 10.23
CA ASP A 121 -31.19 -14.80 10.78
C ASP A 121 -30.27 -13.64 10.36
N ALA A 122 -28.98 -13.93 10.09
CA ALA A 122 -28.01 -12.93 9.61
C ALA A 122 -28.27 -12.51 8.15
N VAL A 123 -28.94 -13.36 7.36
CA VAL A 123 -29.36 -13.03 5.98
C VAL A 123 -30.51 -12.03 6.03
N ASP A 124 -31.46 -12.20 6.94
CA ASP A 124 -32.61 -11.30 7.06
C ASP A 124 -32.19 -9.93 7.61
N SER A 125 -31.20 -9.88 8.50
CA SER A 125 -30.71 -8.64 9.10
C SER A 125 -29.71 -7.85 8.24
N ALA A 126 -29.26 -8.42 7.12
CA ALA A 126 -28.32 -7.74 6.25
C ALA A 126 -28.94 -6.46 5.62
N VAL A 127 -28.25 -5.32 5.63
CA VAL A 127 -28.61 -4.08 4.94
C VAL A 127 -28.58 -4.26 3.43
N ASP A 128 -27.53 -4.91 2.92
CA ASP A 128 -27.35 -5.27 1.53
C ASP A 128 -26.57 -6.59 1.44
N VAL A 129 -26.78 -7.35 0.36
CA VAL A 129 -26.10 -8.62 0.11
C VAL A 129 -25.67 -8.69 -1.34
N VAL A 130 -24.37 -8.82 -1.56
CA VAL A 130 -23.78 -8.95 -2.89
C VAL A 130 -23.01 -10.26 -3.02
N SER A 131 -23.01 -10.82 -4.22
CA SER A 131 -22.22 -11.99 -4.58
C SER A 131 -21.06 -11.60 -5.47
N GLN A 132 -19.87 -12.14 -5.18
CA GLN A 132 -18.70 -11.97 -6.03
C GLN A 132 -18.78 -12.88 -7.24
N MET A 133 -18.99 -12.30 -8.43
CA MET A 133 -19.07 -13.04 -9.70
C MET A 133 -17.69 -13.40 -10.28
N GLY A 134 -17.63 -14.49 -11.04
CA GLY A 134 -16.49 -14.88 -11.87
C GLY A 134 -16.50 -14.24 -13.26
N ALA A 135 -15.77 -14.84 -14.19
CA ALA A 135 -15.64 -14.34 -15.57
C ALA A 135 -16.88 -14.64 -16.43
N GLU A 136 -17.71 -15.59 -16.00
CA GLU A 136 -18.80 -16.17 -16.78
C GLU A 136 -19.89 -15.15 -17.16
N PRO A 137 -20.39 -14.30 -16.24
CA PRO A 137 -21.37 -13.27 -16.60
C PRO A 137 -20.81 -12.23 -17.60
N TYR A 138 -19.52 -11.92 -17.51
CA TYR A 138 -18.87 -11.02 -18.47
C TYR A 138 -18.72 -11.67 -19.85
N ILE A 139 -18.39 -12.97 -19.91
CA ILE A 139 -18.35 -13.73 -21.16
C ILE A 139 -19.75 -13.75 -21.80
N GLU A 140 -20.80 -13.93 -20.99
CA GLU A 140 -22.19 -13.86 -21.46
C GLU A 140 -22.50 -12.48 -22.05
N ALA A 141 -22.23 -11.41 -21.30
CA ALA A 141 -22.46 -10.04 -21.75
C ALA A 141 -21.69 -9.69 -23.04
N LEU A 142 -20.50 -10.25 -23.25
CA LEU A 142 -19.69 -10.02 -24.45
C LEU A 142 -20.30 -10.61 -25.72
N LYS A 143 -21.20 -11.61 -25.64
CA LYS A 143 -21.88 -12.20 -26.80
C LYS A 143 -22.72 -11.18 -27.56
N ASP A 144 -23.32 -10.23 -26.85
CA ASP A 144 -24.09 -9.12 -27.41
C ASP A 144 -23.22 -8.00 -27.98
N ASN A 145 -21.88 -8.13 -27.90
CA ASN A 145 -20.91 -7.15 -28.39
C ASN A 145 -21.16 -5.70 -27.90
N PRO A 146 -21.39 -5.45 -26.59
CA PRO A 146 -21.57 -4.11 -26.06
C PRO A 146 -20.28 -3.29 -26.19
N ASP A 147 -20.41 -1.96 -26.25
CA ASP A 147 -19.29 -1.01 -26.20
C ASP A 147 -18.72 -0.93 -24.79
N ILE A 148 -19.61 -0.95 -23.78
CA ILE A 148 -19.30 -0.78 -22.36
C ILE A 148 -19.97 -1.90 -21.55
N ILE A 149 -19.24 -2.48 -20.60
CA ILE A 149 -19.80 -3.40 -19.59
C ILE A 149 -19.57 -2.80 -18.19
N ILE A 150 -20.63 -2.71 -17.40
CA ILE A 150 -20.59 -2.26 -16.01
C ILE A 150 -21.05 -3.42 -15.12
N GLY A 151 -20.10 -4.09 -14.47
CA GLY A 151 -20.39 -5.18 -13.54
C GLY A 151 -20.50 -4.72 -12.08
N GLY A 152 -21.40 -5.38 -11.35
CA GLY A 152 -21.47 -5.33 -9.91
C GLY A 152 -20.29 -6.07 -9.26
N ARG A 153 -20.48 -6.54 -8.02
CA ARG A 153 -19.42 -7.15 -7.22
C ARG A 153 -18.75 -8.31 -7.98
N SER A 154 -17.49 -8.11 -8.32
CA SER A 154 -16.71 -9.00 -9.18
C SER A 154 -15.49 -9.50 -8.44
N TYR A 155 -15.03 -10.69 -8.79
CA TYR A 155 -13.66 -11.07 -8.50
C TYR A 155 -12.76 -10.19 -9.37
N ASP A 156 -11.83 -9.47 -8.76
CA ASP A 156 -11.08 -8.38 -9.41
C ASP A 156 -10.43 -8.79 -10.77
N PRO A 157 -9.90 -10.02 -10.97
CA PRO A 157 -9.40 -10.46 -12.27
C PRO A 157 -10.49 -10.75 -13.32
N ALA A 158 -11.74 -10.97 -12.92
CA ALA A 158 -12.82 -11.51 -13.75
C ALA A 158 -13.05 -10.73 -15.06
N PRO A 159 -13.18 -9.39 -15.08
CA PRO A 159 -13.39 -8.68 -16.34
C PRO A 159 -12.21 -8.82 -17.31
N PHE A 160 -10.98 -8.89 -16.78
CA PHE A 160 -9.76 -9.12 -17.57
C PHE A 160 -9.71 -10.54 -18.14
N ALA A 161 -10.04 -11.53 -17.30
CA ALA A 161 -10.05 -12.92 -17.67
C ALA A 161 -11.13 -13.19 -18.73
N ALA A 162 -12.35 -12.70 -18.50
CA ALA A 162 -13.49 -12.83 -19.41
C ALA A 162 -13.19 -12.27 -20.81
N PHE A 163 -12.68 -11.04 -20.88
CA PHE A 163 -12.34 -10.40 -22.15
C PHE A 163 -11.27 -11.18 -22.93
N SER A 164 -10.30 -11.74 -22.21
CA SER A 164 -9.21 -12.53 -22.82
C SER A 164 -9.70 -13.90 -23.30
N ILE A 165 -10.49 -14.61 -22.47
CA ILE A 165 -11.05 -15.93 -22.79
C ILE A 165 -12.00 -15.84 -23.98
N ALA A 166 -12.86 -14.82 -24.04
CA ALA A 166 -13.76 -14.57 -25.16
C ALA A 166 -13.02 -14.36 -26.51
N ARG A 167 -11.71 -14.11 -26.48
CA ARG A 167 -10.84 -13.92 -27.65
C ARG A 167 -9.86 -15.09 -27.86
N GLY A 168 -10.08 -16.22 -27.19
CA GLY A 168 -9.33 -17.47 -27.40
C GLY A 168 -8.02 -17.60 -26.62
N VAL A 169 -7.78 -16.74 -25.62
CA VAL A 169 -6.68 -16.90 -24.66
C VAL A 169 -7.00 -18.05 -23.70
N LEU A 170 -5.99 -18.85 -23.33
CA LEU A 170 -6.19 -19.93 -22.36
C LEU A 170 -6.60 -19.37 -20.98
N PRO A 171 -7.56 -19.99 -20.27
CA PRO A 171 -8.02 -19.52 -18.97
C PRO A 171 -6.89 -19.29 -17.97
N ASP A 172 -5.90 -20.19 -17.92
CA ASP A 172 -4.74 -20.10 -17.02
C ASP A 172 -3.98 -18.77 -17.16
N VAL A 173 -3.81 -18.34 -18.41
CA VAL A 173 -3.10 -17.12 -18.81
C VAL A 173 -3.97 -15.90 -18.53
N ALA A 174 -5.25 -16.00 -18.87
CA ALA A 174 -6.23 -14.93 -18.68
C ALA A 174 -6.40 -14.57 -17.20
N TRP A 175 -6.52 -15.58 -16.33
CA TRP A 175 -6.62 -15.40 -14.88
C TRP A 175 -5.34 -14.84 -14.27
N HIS A 176 -4.18 -15.35 -14.65
CA HIS A 176 -2.90 -14.84 -14.14
C HIS A 176 -2.65 -13.39 -14.57
N MET A 177 -2.97 -13.05 -15.82
CA MET A 177 -2.90 -11.67 -16.30
C MET A 177 -3.86 -10.76 -15.53
N GLY A 178 -5.13 -11.16 -15.40
CA GLY A 178 -6.13 -10.38 -14.69
C GLY A 178 -5.70 -10.08 -13.25
N LYS A 179 -5.13 -11.08 -12.56
CA LYS A 179 -4.67 -10.95 -11.19
C LYS A 179 -3.56 -9.91 -11.00
N ILE A 180 -2.73 -9.70 -12.02
CA ILE A 180 -1.70 -8.65 -11.98
C ILE A 180 -2.26 -7.30 -12.43
N MET A 181 -3.10 -7.31 -13.47
CA MET A 181 -3.62 -6.09 -14.10
C MET A 181 -4.73 -5.40 -13.30
N GLU A 182 -5.42 -6.09 -12.40
CA GLU A 182 -6.42 -5.49 -11.49
C GLU A 182 -5.80 -4.38 -10.62
N CYS A 183 -4.52 -4.50 -10.27
CA CYS A 183 -3.77 -3.51 -9.51
C CYS A 183 -3.00 -2.52 -10.41
N GLY A 184 -3.18 -2.58 -11.73
CA GLY A 184 -2.53 -1.71 -12.71
C GLY A 184 -1.01 -1.73 -12.62
N GLY A 185 -0.40 -0.53 -12.60
CA GLY A 185 1.06 -0.35 -12.63
C GLY A 185 1.80 -0.63 -11.31
N ILE A 186 1.14 -1.13 -10.26
CA ILE A 186 1.75 -1.30 -8.93
C ILE A 186 2.93 -2.29 -8.93
N CYS A 187 2.97 -3.24 -9.87
CA CYS A 187 4.09 -4.17 -10.02
C CYS A 187 5.31 -3.59 -10.76
N ALA A 188 5.22 -2.36 -11.28
CA ALA A 188 6.33 -1.68 -11.95
C ALA A 188 7.34 -1.08 -10.93
N ILE A 189 8.54 -0.77 -11.43
CA ILE A 189 9.59 -0.04 -10.72
C ILE A 189 9.95 1.22 -11.52
N PRO A 190 9.79 2.43 -10.95
CA PRO A 190 9.00 2.73 -9.76
C PRO A 190 7.52 2.30 -9.93
N LYS A 191 6.77 2.25 -8.83
CA LYS A 191 5.35 1.88 -8.89
C LYS A 191 4.58 2.86 -9.75
N GLY A 192 3.91 2.35 -10.77
CA GLY A 192 3.10 3.12 -11.69
C GLY A 192 1.61 3.02 -11.41
N ARG A 193 0.83 3.69 -12.24
CA ARG A 193 -0.64 3.65 -12.20
C ARG A 193 -1.24 2.76 -13.27
N SER A 194 -0.69 2.79 -14.48
CA SER A 194 -1.31 2.20 -15.66
C SER A 194 -0.32 1.32 -16.43
N MET A 195 -0.84 0.25 -17.02
CA MET A 195 -0.05 -0.79 -17.67
C MET A 195 -0.79 -1.29 -18.92
N ILE A 196 -0.04 -1.77 -19.90
CA ILE A 196 -0.56 -2.52 -21.05
C ILE A 196 -0.19 -3.98 -20.88
N ALA A 197 -1.19 -4.85 -20.98
CA ALA A 197 -1.00 -6.28 -21.19
C ALA A 197 -1.14 -6.62 -22.68
N THR A 198 -0.10 -7.18 -23.29
CA THR A 198 -0.18 -7.73 -24.64
C THR A 198 -0.38 -9.24 -24.55
N MET A 199 -1.57 -9.70 -24.92
CA MET A 199 -1.99 -11.10 -24.76
C MET A 199 -1.52 -11.98 -25.93
N ARG A 200 -1.15 -13.22 -25.60
CA ARG A 200 -0.99 -14.36 -26.53
C ARG A 200 -1.86 -15.51 -26.02
N LYS A 201 -1.87 -16.62 -26.76
CA LYS A 201 -2.65 -17.80 -26.39
C LYS A 201 -2.21 -18.40 -25.06
N ASP A 202 -0.91 -18.51 -24.83
CA ASP A 202 -0.26 -19.22 -23.72
C ASP A 202 0.64 -18.33 -22.83
N SER A 203 0.72 -17.03 -23.12
CA SER A 203 1.55 -16.07 -22.37
C SER A 203 1.02 -14.64 -22.50
N PHE A 204 1.56 -13.71 -21.71
CA PHE A 204 1.30 -12.28 -21.84
C PHE A 204 2.53 -11.44 -21.52
N ASP A 205 2.60 -10.23 -22.09
CA ASP A 205 3.65 -9.25 -21.80
C ASP A 205 3.07 -8.05 -21.05
N LEU A 206 3.71 -7.66 -19.96
CA LEU A 206 3.38 -6.48 -19.16
C LEU A 206 4.34 -5.35 -19.48
N THR A 207 3.79 -4.21 -19.90
CA THR A 207 4.57 -2.99 -20.20
C THR A 207 3.92 -1.79 -19.51
N PRO A 208 4.59 -1.13 -18.56
CA PRO A 208 4.07 0.09 -17.95
C PRO A 208 3.97 1.23 -18.97
N LEU A 209 3.03 2.15 -18.76
CA LEU A 209 2.81 3.27 -19.69
C LEU A 209 3.85 4.38 -19.53
N SER A 210 4.25 4.71 -18.30
CA SER A 210 5.23 5.77 -18.06
C SER A 210 6.59 5.39 -18.65
N PRO A 211 7.33 6.31 -19.31
CA PRO A 211 8.63 6.03 -19.90
C PRO A 211 9.70 5.68 -18.86
N THR A 212 9.57 6.16 -17.63
CA THR A 212 10.54 5.94 -16.54
C THR A 212 10.35 4.63 -15.78
N GLU A 213 9.22 3.95 -15.99
CA GLU A 213 8.84 2.72 -15.28
C GLU A 213 9.26 1.46 -16.04
N ARG A 214 9.55 0.37 -15.32
CA ARG A 214 9.77 -0.97 -15.90
C ARG A 214 9.11 -2.08 -15.11
N CYS A 215 8.70 -3.14 -15.79
CA CYS A 215 8.38 -4.42 -15.16
C CYS A 215 9.61 -5.34 -15.23
N THR A 216 10.02 -5.88 -14.08
CA THR A 216 11.11 -6.88 -13.98
C THR A 216 10.54 -8.23 -13.55
N PRO A 217 11.22 -9.36 -13.82
CA PRO A 217 10.81 -10.67 -13.30
C PRO A 217 10.49 -10.65 -11.81
N LEU A 218 11.39 -10.09 -11.00
CA LEU A 218 11.23 -10.01 -9.55
C LEU A 218 10.03 -9.14 -9.16
N SER A 219 9.84 -7.97 -9.78
CA SER A 219 8.77 -7.04 -9.42
C SER A 219 7.38 -7.57 -9.80
N VAL A 220 7.29 -8.28 -10.92
CA VAL A 220 6.05 -8.93 -11.37
C VAL A 220 5.75 -10.16 -10.50
N ALA A 221 6.75 -11.00 -10.19
CA ALA A 221 6.57 -12.14 -9.29
C ALA A 221 6.19 -11.70 -7.87
N ALA A 222 6.81 -10.65 -7.33
CA ALA A 222 6.50 -10.11 -6.00
C ALA A 222 5.08 -9.55 -5.87
N HIS A 223 4.41 -9.26 -6.99
CA HIS A 223 3.02 -8.81 -6.95
C HIS A 223 2.06 -9.91 -6.52
N THR A 224 2.40 -11.20 -6.68
CA THR A 224 1.54 -12.32 -6.22
C THR A 224 1.44 -12.42 -4.69
N LEU A 225 2.38 -11.78 -3.96
CA LEU A 225 2.32 -11.64 -2.50
C LEU A 225 1.20 -10.70 -2.04
N TYR A 226 0.86 -9.71 -2.87
CA TYR A 226 0.04 -8.56 -2.48
C TYR A 226 -1.41 -8.97 -2.18
N GLU A 227 -1.83 -8.75 -0.93
CA GLU A 227 -3.20 -8.97 -0.44
C GLU A 227 -3.72 -10.41 -0.60
N LYS A 228 -2.84 -11.40 -0.47
CA LYS A 228 -3.20 -12.82 -0.55
C LYS A 228 -2.74 -13.60 0.67
N THR A 229 -3.48 -14.65 1.02
CA THR A 229 -3.13 -15.53 2.15
C THR A 229 -1.87 -16.32 1.83
N ARG A 230 -1.81 -16.80 0.58
CA ARG A 230 -0.71 -17.55 -0.02
C ARG A 230 -0.33 -16.93 -1.37
N PRO A 231 0.94 -16.97 -1.77
CA PRO A 231 1.37 -16.40 -3.05
C PRO A 231 1.39 -17.40 -4.21
N ASP A 232 1.23 -18.69 -3.94
CA ASP A 232 1.35 -19.81 -4.88
C ASP A 232 0.00 -20.45 -5.27
N ARG A 233 -1.04 -20.22 -4.46
CA ARG A 233 -2.41 -20.71 -4.66
C ARG A 233 -3.38 -19.56 -4.47
N LEU A 234 -3.98 -19.12 -5.58
CA LEU A 234 -4.91 -17.99 -5.58
C LEU A 234 -6.32 -18.50 -5.90
N PRO A 235 -7.14 -18.82 -4.87
CA PRO A 235 -8.52 -19.23 -5.08
C PRO A 235 -9.37 -18.06 -5.62
N GLY A 236 -10.30 -18.38 -6.50
CA GLY A 236 -11.33 -17.49 -7.03
C GLY A 236 -12.57 -18.28 -7.48
N PRO A 237 -13.63 -17.62 -7.97
CA PRO A 237 -14.81 -18.31 -8.49
C PRO A 237 -14.42 -19.30 -9.60
N GLY A 238 -14.91 -20.54 -9.50
CA GLY A 238 -14.70 -21.61 -10.49
C GLY A 238 -13.34 -22.32 -10.45
N GLY A 239 -12.39 -21.93 -9.58
CA GLY A 239 -11.12 -22.65 -9.47
C GLY A 239 -10.02 -21.97 -8.66
N VAL A 240 -8.85 -22.59 -8.66
CA VAL A 240 -7.63 -22.10 -8.00
C VAL A 240 -6.55 -21.87 -9.04
N LEU A 241 -6.01 -20.65 -9.10
CA LEU A 241 -4.83 -20.36 -9.91
C LEU A 241 -3.57 -20.86 -9.18
N ASN A 242 -2.94 -21.87 -9.75
CA ASN A 242 -1.68 -22.47 -9.31
C ASN A 242 -0.50 -21.83 -10.06
N LEU A 243 0.46 -21.30 -9.29
CA LEU A 243 1.62 -20.57 -9.81
C LEU A 243 2.94 -21.34 -9.74
N ASP A 244 2.95 -22.63 -9.39
CA ASP A 244 4.19 -23.43 -9.29
C ASP A 244 5.00 -23.47 -10.59
N GLY A 245 4.30 -23.48 -11.73
CA GLY A 245 4.90 -23.48 -13.07
C GLY A 245 5.13 -22.08 -13.65
N ALA A 246 4.82 -21.01 -12.91
CA ALA A 246 4.87 -19.65 -13.42
C ALA A 246 6.31 -19.22 -13.72
N LYS A 247 6.51 -18.63 -14.89
CA LYS A 247 7.79 -18.09 -15.36
C LYS A 247 7.67 -16.61 -15.67
N TYR A 248 8.73 -15.88 -15.37
CA TYR A 248 8.82 -14.43 -15.53
C TYR A 248 10.11 -14.10 -16.31
N ASP A 249 9.97 -13.72 -17.58
CA ASP A 249 11.10 -13.51 -18.48
C ASP A 249 11.20 -12.04 -18.88
N GLN A 250 12.37 -11.42 -18.72
CA GLN A 250 12.61 -10.06 -19.19
C GLN A 250 12.69 -10.06 -20.73
N VAL A 251 11.73 -9.43 -21.42
CA VAL A 251 11.70 -9.38 -22.90
C VAL A 251 12.41 -8.15 -23.44
N THR A 252 12.18 -7.00 -22.78
CA THR A 252 12.88 -5.73 -23.04
C THR A 252 13.26 -5.13 -21.69
N PRO A 253 14.09 -4.07 -21.62
CA PRO A 253 14.38 -3.40 -20.35
C PRO A 253 13.13 -2.92 -19.57
N LYS A 254 11.99 -2.74 -20.25
CA LYS A 254 10.71 -2.24 -19.70
C LYS A 254 9.65 -3.33 -19.55
N THR A 255 9.73 -4.40 -20.34
CA THR A 255 8.67 -5.39 -20.53
C THR A 255 9.05 -6.75 -19.94
N CYS A 256 8.16 -7.31 -19.11
CA CYS A 256 8.26 -8.66 -18.58
C CYS A 256 7.19 -9.56 -19.20
N ARG A 257 7.57 -10.75 -19.64
CA ARG A 257 6.66 -11.81 -20.08
C ARG A 257 6.34 -12.75 -18.94
N VAL A 258 5.11 -13.22 -18.90
CA VAL A 258 4.62 -14.19 -17.92
C VAL A 258 3.98 -15.37 -18.63
N SER A 259 4.24 -16.59 -18.14
CA SER A 259 3.68 -17.84 -18.67
C SER A 259 3.65 -18.95 -17.60
N GLY A 260 3.03 -20.09 -17.90
CA GLY A 260 3.21 -21.34 -17.14
C GLY A 260 2.36 -21.55 -15.89
N ALA A 261 1.48 -20.60 -15.54
CA ALA A 261 0.44 -20.81 -14.53
C ALA A 261 -0.60 -21.86 -14.98
N LYS A 262 -1.34 -22.44 -14.03
CA LYS A 262 -2.43 -23.38 -14.30
C LYS A 262 -3.67 -23.01 -13.49
N PHE A 263 -4.84 -22.99 -14.11
CA PHE A 263 -6.11 -22.80 -13.42
C PHE A 263 -6.77 -24.16 -13.17
N GLU A 264 -6.76 -24.59 -11.92
CA GLU A 264 -7.33 -25.86 -11.49
C GLU A 264 -8.80 -25.66 -11.15
N ARG A 265 -9.70 -26.26 -11.94
CA ARG A 265 -11.15 -26.14 -11.71
C ARG A 265 -11.54 -26.81 -10.39
N THR A 266 -12.42 -26.15 -9.65
CA THR A 266 -13.09 -26.67 -8.45
C THR A 266 -14.60 -26.61 -8.65
N PRO A 267 -15.42 -27.30 -7.83
CA PRO A 267 -16.86 -27.03 -7.78
C PRO A 267 -17.12 -25.53 -7.65
N TYR A 268 -18.07 -25.00 -8.41
CA TYR A 268 -18.27 -23.56 -8.53
C TYR A 268 -18.89 -23.02 -7.26
N GLN A 269 -18.18 -22.10 -6.61
CA GLN A 269 -18.63 -21.40 -5.42
C GLN A 269 -18.52 -19.90 -5.63
N VAL A 270 -19.54 -19.17 -5.22
CA VAL A 270 -19.51 -17.70 -5.17
C VAL A 270 -19.43 -17.23 -3.73
N LYS A 271 -18.67 -16.14 -3.51
CA LYS A 271 -18.53 -15.53 -2.18
C LYS A 271 -19.68 -14.55 -1.94
N LEU A 272 -20.44 -14.78 -0.88
CA LEU A 272 -21.42 -13.83 -0.34
C LEU A 272 -20.74 -12.83 0.58
N GLU A 273 -21.00 -11.55 0.36
CA GLU A 273 -20.63 -10.46 1.25
C GLU A 273 -21.89 -9.67 1.64
N GLY A 274 -22.04 -9.40 2.94
CA GLY A 274 -23.21 -8.74 3.48
C GLY A 274 -22.94 -8.13 4.84
N ILE A 275 -23.73 -7.11 5.15
CA ILE A 275 -23.54 -6.26 6.33
C ILE A 275 -24.82 -6.27 7.12
N ASP A 276 -24.78 -6.51 8.42
CA ASP A 276 -25.95 -6.47 9.30
C ASP A 276 -26.16 -5.05 9.86
N SER A 277 -27.42 -4.60 9.94
CA SER A 277 -27.83 -3.51 10.83
C SER A 277 -27.93 -4.04 12.28
N PHE A 278 -26.79 -4.24 12.95
CA PHE A 278 -26.74 -4.82 14.29
C PHE A 278 -27.05 -3.81 15.41
N LEU A 279 -28.17 -3.07 15.40
CA LEU A 279 -28.52 -2.18 16.52
C LEU A 279 -30.02 -2.02 16.85
N GLU A 280 -30.90 -3.00 16.61
CA GLU A 280 -32.33 -2.76 16.88
C GLU A 280 -33.11 -3.83 17.66
N ARG A 281 -32.47 -4.62 18.53
CA ARG A 281 -33.18 -5.68 19.30
C ARG A 281 -32.98 -5.80 20.82
N VAL A 282 -32.41 -4.83 21.53
CA VAL A 282 -32.28 -4.93 23.02
C VAL A 282 -32.72 -3.63 23.68
N ARG A 283 -34.05 -3.43 23.73
CA ARG A 283 -34.72 -2.13 23.92
C ARG A 283 -35.36 -1.87 25.29
N VAL A 284 -35.30 -2.73 26.31
CA VAL A 284 -36.38 -2.65 27.35
C VAL A 284 -35.95 -2.41 28.81
N TYR A 285 -34.69 -2.11 29.18
CA TYR A 285 -34.37 -1.96 30.62
C TYR A 285 -33.21 -1.01 30.96
N SER A 286 -33.32 0.26 30.56
CA SER A 286 -32.42 1.38 30.88
C SER A 286 -32.49 1.88 32.35
N GLN A 287 -32.72 1.02 33.35
CA GLN A 287 -32.85 1.41 34.77
C GLN A 287 -31.47 1.53 35.47
N ASN A 288 -30.87 2.70 35.70
CA ASN A 288 -31.28 3.62 36.75
C ASN A 288 -30.64 5.04 36.66
N LEU A 289 -30.01 5.44 35.55
CA LEU A 289 -29.70 6.85 35.17
C LEU A 289 -29.22 6.98 33.70
N PHE A 290 -28.17 6.24 33.30
CA PHE A 290 -27.89 5.71 31.94
C PHE A 290 -27.05 4.43 32.11
N PRO A 291 -27.65 3.35 32.59
CA PRO A 291 -26.97 2.18 33.15
C PRO A 291 -26.27 1.27 32.12
N GLU A 292 -26.30 1.63 30.83
CA GLU A 292 -25.91 0.79 29.68
C GLU A 292 -24.46 1.05 29.17
N LEU A 293 -23.81 2.14 29.60
CA LEU A 293 -22.43 2.46 29.22
C LEU A 293 -21.47 1.35 29.66
N ASP A 294 -20.73 0.79 28.70
CA ASP A 294 -19.72 -0.28 28.87
C ASP A 294 -20.24 -1.58 29.52
N LYS A 295 -21.56 -1.78 29.55
CA LYS A 295 -22.21 -3.05 29.94
C LYS A 295 -22.79 -3.82 28.75
N SER A 296 -22.82 -3.21 27.57
CA SER A 296 -23.19 -3.87 26.31
C SER A 296 -22.38 -3.29 25.13
N GLU A 297 -22.38 -4.01 24.02
CA GLU A 297 -21.65 -3.62 22.80
C GLU A 297 -22.32 -2.48 22.00
N GLN A 298 -23.51 -2.01 22.40
CA GLN A 298 -24.30 -1.00 21.67
C GLN A 298 -24.07 0.44 22.13
N CYS A 299 -23.59 0.59 23.37
CA CYS A 299 -23.24 1.87 23.98
C CYS A 299 -21.86 1.72 24.60
N ARG A 300 -20.83 2.01 23.81
CA ARG A 300 -19.43 1.78 24.18
C ARG A 300 -18.68 3.09 24.12
N LEU A 301 -17.79 3.28 25.08
CA LEU A 301 -16.73 4.25 24.98
C LEU A 301 -15.40 3.51 24.97
N LEU A 302 -14.75 3.50 23.81
CA LEU A 302 -13.45 2.88 23.64
C LEU A 302 -12.37 3.95 23.57
N TYR A 303 -11.24 3.65 24.19
CA TYR A 303 -10.06 4.48 24.08
C TYR A 303 -8.96 3.76 23.31
N HIS A 304 -8.45 4.45 22.32
CA HIS A 304 -7.26 4.07 21.59
C HIS A 304 -6.13 5.00 22.02
N VAL A 305 -5.11 4.44 22.68
CA VAL A 305 -3.99 5.21 23.21
C VAL A 305 -2.77 5.04 22.32
N TYR A 306 -2.63 5.95 21.35
CA TYR A 306 -1.47 6.01 20.46
C TYR A 306 -0.25 6.52 21.23
N GLY A 307 0.92 5.91 20.95
CA GLY A 307 2.12 6.05 21.77
C GLY A 307 2.27 5.00 22.87
N LYS A 308 1.21 4.24 23.18
CA LYS A 308 1.26 3.09 24.12
C LYS A 308 1.00 1.76 23.42
N ASN A 309 -0.22 1.56 22.89
CA ASN A 309 -0.63 0.33 22.21
C ASN A 309 -1.80 0.56 21.23
N GLY A 310 -1.94 1.78 20.72
CA GLY A 310 -3.08 2.22 19.90
C GLY A 310 -3.35 1.34 18.68
N VAL A 311 -2.29 0.82 18.05
CA VAL A 311 -2.33 0.04 16.80
C VAL A 311 -2.38 -1.47 17.03
N MET A 312 -1.46 -2.02 17.82
CA MET A 312 -1.33 -3.47 18.03
C MET A 312 -2.19 -3.99 19.18
N GLY A 313 -2.68 -3.12 20.07
CA GLY A 313 -3.54 -3.51 21.19
C GLY A 313 -2.87 -4.56 22.09
N PRO A 314 -3.48 -5.73 22.34
CA PRO A 314 -2.88 -6.84 23.08
C PRO A 314 -1.65 -7.47 22.41
N LEU A 315 -1.46 -7.25 21.09
CA LEU A 315 -0.32 -7.77 20.35
C LEU A 315 0.93 -6.91 20.51
N GLU A 316 0.85 -5.75 21.18
CA GLU A 316 1.98 -4.83 21.37
C GLU A 316 3.06 -5.46 22.26
N PRO A 317 4.25 -5.79 21.72
CA PRO A 317 5.27 -6.47 22.51
C PRO A 317 6.06 -5.51 23.42
N ALA A 318 6.05 -4.20 23.14
CA ALA A 318 6.88 -3.23 23.82
C ALA A 318 6.07 -2.38 24.82
N GLN A 319 6.53 -2.30 26.07
CA GLN A 319 6.02 -1.35 27.05
C GLN A 319 6.99 -0.18 27.17
N VAL A 320 6.73 0.90 26.45
CA VAL A 320 7.55 2.12 26.45
C VAL A 320 6.77 3.24 27.13
N THR A 321 7.45 4.12 27.88
CA THR A 321 6.85 5.34 28.44
C THR A 321 7.05 6.49 27.45
N PRO A 322 6.01 6.91 26.71
CA PRO A 322 6.15 7.98 25.72
C PRO A 322 6.17 9.37 26.38
N HIS A 323 6.76 10.35 25.69
CA HIS A 323 6.76 11.76 26.12
C HIS A 323 5.35 12.37 26.08
N GLU A 324 4.55 11.98 25.08
CA GLU A 324 3.15 12.36 24.90
C GLU A 324 2.34 11.16 24.38
N ILE A 325 1.03 11.13 24.67
CA ILE A 325 0.10 10.14 24.13
C ILE A 325 -1.06 10.84 23.43
N ALA A 326 -1.52 10.25 22.33
CA ALA A 326 -2.78 10.65 21.73
C ALA A 326 -3.87 9.66 22.15
N VAL A 327 -4.95 10.19 22.71
CA VAL A 327 -6.12 9.42 23.12
C VAL A 327 -7.24 9.69 22.13
N LEU A 328 -7.61 8.68 21.35
CA LEU A 328 -8.81 8.72 20.51
C LEU A 328 -9.95 8.01 21.25
N GLY A 329 -11.00 8.75 21.56
CA GLY A 329 -12.26 8.20 22.06
C GLY A 329 -13.17 7.81 20.90
N GLU A 330 -13.64 6.57 20.90
CA GLU A 330 -14.66 6.08 19.97
C GLU A 330 -15.94 5.83 20.78
N VAL A 331 -16.97 6.61 20.49
CA VAL A 331 -18.29 6.46 21.10
C VAL A 331 -19.23 5.84 20.09
N VAL A 332 -19.81 4.70 20.45
CA VAL A 332 -20.89 4.07 19.70
C VAL A 332 -22.15 4.20 20.52
N ALA A 333 -23.22 4.70 19.91
CA ALA A 333 -24.55 4.75 20.53
C ALA A 333 -25.64 4.57 19.46
N PRO A 334 -26.86 4.13 19.83
CA PRO A 334 -27.98 3.95 18.90
C PRO A 334 -28.41 5.22 18.15
N THR A 335 -28.13 6.42 18.68
CA THR A 335 -28.41 7.70 18.03
C THR A 335 -27.19 8.62 18.07
N SER A 336 -27.02 9.44 17.02
CA SER A 336 -25.93 10.44 16.97
C SER A 336 -26.03 11.42 18.15
N GLU A 337 -27.23 11.85 18.52
CA GLU A 337 -27.47 12.71 19.69
C GLU A 337 -26.94 12.09 21.00
N LEU A 338 -27.18 10.80 21.23
CA LEU A 338 -26.66 10.11 22.41
C LEU A 338 -25.15 9.94 22.33
N SER A 339 -24.59 9.64 21.15
CA SER A 339 -23.15 9.54 20.98
C SER A 339 -22.44 10.86 21.28
N HIS A 340 -23.00 11.99 20.83
CA HIS A 340 -22.50 13.33 21.14
C HIS A 340 -22.67 13.68 22.61
N THR A 341 -23.81 13.30 23.21
CA THR A 341 -24.03 13.51 24.65
C THR A 341 -22.97 12.78 25.47
N ILE A 342 -22.65 11.53 25.13
CA ILE A 342 -21.60 10.76 25.81
C ILE A 342 -20.23 11.38 25.55
N ALA A 343 -19.88 11.69 24.29
CA ALA A 343 -18.60 12.29 23.94
C ALA A 343 -18.35 13.61 24.69
N ASN A 344 -19.37 14.48 24.76
CA ASN A 344 -19.28 15.80 25.40
C ASN A 344 -19.14 15.75 26.92
N ASN A 345 -19.64 14.70 27.57
CA ASN A 345 -19.51 14.55 29.02
C ASN A 345 -18.18 13.90 29.46
N VAL A 346 -17.38 13.40 28.53
CA VAL A 346 -16.14 12.68 28.83
C VAL A 346 -14.88 13.48 28.45
N LEU A 347 -15.06 14.72 27.98
CA LEU A 347 -13.99 15.66 27.71
C LEU A 347 -13.33 16.16 29.01
N ALA A 348 -12.04 15.84 29.15
CA ALA A 348 -11.23 16.33 30.26
C ALA A 348 -10.86 17.81 30.06
N THR A 349 -11.21 18.67 31.01
CA THR A 349 -11.00 20.14 30.95
C THR A 349 -9.72 20.60 31.65
N THR A 350 -8.76 19.71 31.88
CA THR A 350 -7.52 20.00 32.63
C THR A 350 -6.42 20.56 31.73
N GLY A 351 -5.56 21.44 32.29
CA GLY A 351 -4.56 22.23 31.54
C GLY A 351 -3.39 21.48 30.89
N ASN A 352 -3.39 20.14 30.89
CA ASN A 352 -2.33 19.30 30.30
C ASN A 352 -2.81 18.53 29.04
N PHE A 353 -3.98 18.89 28.48
CA PHE A 353 -4.50 18.29 27.25
C PHE A 353 -4.37 19.26 26.07
N ALA A 354 -3.82 18.77 24.95
CA ALA A 354 -3.92 19.44 23.67
C ALA A 354 -5.14 18.90 22.92
N SER A 355 -6.04 19.79 22.48
CA SER A 355 -7.21 19.46 21.67
C SER A 355 -7.02 19.97 20.24
N PRO A 356 -6.59 19.13 19.29
CA PRO A 356 -6.17 19.59 17.95
C PRO A 356 -7.32 19.93 17.00
N LEU A 357 -8.57 19.60 17.35
CA LEU A 357 -9.75 19.72 16.48
C LEU A 357 -10.87 20.45 17.22
N SER A 358 -11.63 21.27 16.48
CA SER A 358 -12.83 21.97 16.96
C SER A 358 -13.93 21.83 15.90
N PRO A 359 -15.08 21.20 16.20
CA PRO A 359 -15.44 20.57 17.47
C PRO A 359 -14.51 19.40 17.85
N HIS A 360 -14.46 19.05 19.15
CA HIS A 360 -13.60 18.00 19.66
C HIS A 360 -14.13 16.60 19.30
N GLU A 361 -15.45 16.50 19.20
CA GLU A 361 -16.23 15.37 18.72
C GLU A 361 -16.53 15.52 17.23
N GLN A 362 -16.49 14.42 16.49
CA GLN A 362 -16.84 14.37 15.07
C GLN A 362 -17.71 13.15 14.78
N ASP A 363 -18.75 13.34 13.96
CA ASP A 363 -19.59 12.24 13.50
C ASP A 363 -18.77 11.29 12.62
N ALA A 364 -18.50 10.08 13.11
CA ALA A 364 -17.99 8.98 12.29
C ALA A 364 -19.09 8.36 11.39
N GLY A 365 -20.36 8.59 11.74
CA GLY A 365 -21.54 8.03 11.06
C GLY A 365 -21.93 6.64 11.60
N ALA A 366 -22.80 5.94 10.85
CA ALA A 366 -23.25 4.61 11.24
C ALA A 366 -22.10 3.60 11.23
N VAL A 367 -22.12 2.65 12.16
CA VAL A 367 -21.10 1.61 12.26
C VAL A 367 -21.58 0.30 11.66
N PHE A 368 -20.69 -0.39 10.97
CA PHE A 368 -21.00 -1.59 10.20
C PHE A 368 -20.02 -2.72 10.52
N LYS A 369 -20.46 -3.96 10.36
CA LYS A 369 -19.60 -5.16 10.44
C LYS A 369 -19.95 -6.11 9.30
N PHE A 370 -18.97 -6.88 8.83
CA PHE A 370 -19.23 -8.01 7.93
C PHE A 370 -20.01 -9.08 8.69
N SER A 371 -21.25 -9.35 8.29
CA SER A 371 -22.08 -10.42 8.84
C SER A 371 -22.13 -11.65 7.93
N LEU A 372 -21.94 -11.45 6.62
CA LEU A 372 -21.79 -12.52 5.64
C LEU A 372 -20.39 -12.44 5.03
N TYR A 373 -19.64 -13.55 5.12
CA TYR A 373 -18.40 -13.78 4.41
C TYR A 373 -18.26 -15.30 4.14
N HIS A 374 -19.14 -15.82 3.27
CA HIS A 374 -19.38 -17.25 3.09
C HIS A 374 -19.30 -17.63 1.61
N LEU A 375 -19.10 -18.92 1.34
CA LEU A 375 -19.14 -19.52 0.01
C LEU A 375 -20.46 -20.26 -0.17
N VAL A 376 -21.07 -20.16 -1.35
CA VAL A 376 -22.30 -20.89 -1.71
C VAL A 376 -22.04 -21.79 -2.90
N ASP A 377 -22.43 -23.05 -2.79
CA ASP A 377 -22.33 -24.03 -3.88
C ASP A 377 -23.37 -23.75 -4.96
N LEU A 378 -22.92 -23.65 -6.21
CA LEU A 378 -23.79 -23.43 -7.37
C LEU A 378 -24.04 -24.72 -8.18
N ASP A 379 -25.24 -24.83 -8.72
CA ASP A 379 -25.56 -25.79 -9.78
C ASP A 379 -25.02 -25.28 -11.13
N GLU A 380 -24.74 -26.18 -12.08
CA GLU A 380 -24.21 -25.78 -13.39
C GLU A 380 -25.16 -24.82 -14.13
N GLY A 381 -24.63 -23.69 -14.60
CA GLY A 381 -25.37 -22.62 -15.25
C GLY A 381 -25.86 -21.53 -14.28
N GLU A 382 -25.86 -21.78 -12.97
CA GLU A 382 -26.20 -20.74 -11.98
C GLU A 382 -25.14 -19.63 -11.93
N GLU A 383 -23.90 -19.91 -12.34
CA GLU A 383 -22.83 -18.92 -12.44
C GLU A 383 -23.11 -17.80 -13.44
N ILE A 384 -24.13 -17.95 -14.28
CA ILE A 384 -24.65 -16.90 -15.18
C ILE A 384 -26.03 -16.42 -14.71
N SER A 385 -26.95 -17.34 -14.39
CA SER A 385 -28.36 -16.98 -14.18
C SER A 385 -28.61 -16.11 -12.94
N ILE A 386 -27.78 -16.22 -11.89
CA ILE A 386 -27.89 -15.39 -10.68
C ILE A 386 -27.32 -13.99 -10.86
N PHE A 387 -26.61 -13.73 -11.97
CA PHE A 387 -26.00 -12.44 -12.31
C PHE A 387 -26.64 -11.87 -13.58
N PRO A 388 -27.85 -11.30 -13.51
CA PRO A 388 -28.60 -10.94 -14.70
C PRO A 388 -27.89 -9.84 -15.48
N VAL A 389 -27.74 -10.08 -16.79
CA VAL A 389 -27.20 -9.14 -17.76
C VAL A 389 -28.34 -8.33 -18.37
N GLN A 390 -28.23 -7.01 -18.37
CA GLN A 390 -29.19 -6.11 -19.02
C GLN A 390 -28.48 -5.27 -20.07
N ILE A 391 -29.09 -5.13 -21.24
CA ILE A 391 -28.54 -4.35 -22.36
C ILE A 391 -29.40 -3.13 -22.60
N GLN A 392 -28.77 -1.97 -22.73
CA GLN A 392 -29.44 -0.73 -23.11
C GLN A 392 -28.56 0.15 -23.99
N ASN A 393 -29.18 0.98 -24.82
CA ASN A 393 -28.48 2.02 -25.55
C ASN A 393 -28.55 3.32 -24.76
N VAL A 394 -27.41 4.01 -24.61
CA VAL A 394 -27.33 5.33 -23.97
C VAL A 394 -26.72 6.33 -24.93
N GLY A 395 -27.18 7.57 -24.89
CA GLY A 395 -26.67 8.64 -25.74
C GLY A 395 -27.75 9.46 -26.43
N CYS A 396 -27.32 10.29 -27.38
CA CYS A 396 -28.18 11.08 -28.25
C CYS A 396 -28.01 10.59 -29.70
N PRO A 397 -28.99 9.88 -30.29
CA PRO A 397 -28.87 9.29 -31.63
C PRO A 397 -28.49 10.29 -32.73
N ASP A 398 -28.88 11.55 -32.55
CA ASP A 398 -28.77 12.61 -33.55
C ASP A 398 -27.58 13.58 -33.32
N ALA A 399 -26.73 13.32 -32.33
CA ALA A 399 -25.60 14.18 -32.03
C ALA A 399 -24.39 13.90 -32.93
N ASN A 400 -23.69 14.96 -33.35
CA ASN A 400 -22.44 14.88 -34.11
C ASN A 400 -21.27 15.32 -33.21
N PRO A 401 -20.69 14.41 -32.43
CA PRO A 401 -19.64 14.74 -31.46
C PRO A 401 -18.38 15.27 -32.15
N GLU A 402 -17.75 16.28 -31.54
CA GLU A 402 -16.52 16.85 -32.07
C GLU A 402 -15.41 15.79 -32.16
N PRO A 403 -14.60 15.78 -33.24
CA PRO A 403 -13.47 14.88 -33.34
C PRO A 403 -12.46 15.13 -32.21
N LEU A 404 -11.88 14.07 -31.65
CA LEU A 404 -10.72 14.20 -30.78
C LEU A 404 -9.59 14.92 -31.51
N ALA A 405 -9.05 15.98 -30.90
CA ALA A 405 -7.86 16.64 -31.42
C ALA A 405 -6.72 15.60 -31.50
N PRO A 406 -6.10 15.39 -32.67
CA PRO A 406 -5.04 14.41 -32.80
C PRO A 406 -3.84 14.85 -31.95
N ILE A 407 -3.34 13.94 -31.12
CA ILE A 407 -2.06 14.13 -30.44
C ILE A 407 -0.97 14.10 -31.51
N SER A 408 -0.14 15.15 -31.60
CA SER A 408 0.93 15.19 -32.59
C SER A 408 1.92 14.04 -32.37
N SER A 409 2.50 13.51 -33.45
CA SER A 409 3.51 12.46 -33.39
C SER A 409 4.69 12.84 -32.50
N GLU A 410 5.03 14.13 -32.42
CA GLU A 410 6.04 14.68 -31.52
C GLU A 410 5.63 14.63 -30.05
N THR A 411 4.35 14.88 -29.73
CA THR A 411 3.83 14.77 -28.36
C THR A 411 3.80 13.32 -27.90
N PHE A 412 3.40 12.40 -28.80
CA PHE A 412 3.44 10.98 -28.53
C PHE A 412 4.87 10.44 -28.41
N ALA A 413 5.80 10.94 -29.24
CA ALA A 413 7.21 10.60 -29.11
C ALA A 413 7.76 11.07 -27.77
N LYS A 414 7.43 12.30 -27.32
CA LYS A 414 7.81 12.88 -26.02
C LYS A 414 7.41 12.03 -24.81
N THR A 415 6.30 11.29 -24.88
CA THR A 415 5.89 10.37 -23.81
C THR A 415 6.73 9.09 -23.71
N ASP A 416 7.64 8.82 -24.65
CA ASP A 416 8.49 7.62 -24.69
C ASP A 416 10.01 7.96 -24.71
N ILE A 417 10.39 9.22 -24.43
CA ILE A 417 11.80 9.70 -24.52
C ILE A 417 12.58 9.50 -23.21
N ASP A 418 11.90 9.40 -22.07
CA ASP A 418 12.63 9.35 -20.79
C ASP A 418 13.36 8.02 -20.60
N GLU A 419 14.58 8.10 -20.05
CA GLU A 419 15.33 6.92 -19.64
C GLU A 419 14.67 6.24 -18.44
N LEU A 420 14.71 4.91 -18.42
CA LEU A 420 14.18 4.14 -17.31
C LEU A 420 14.89 4.52 -16.00
N ALA A 421 14.11 4.74 -14.94
CA ALA A 421 14.64 5.09 -13.63
C ALA A 421 15.67 4.05 -13.15
N PRO A 422 16.78 4.47 -12.51
CA PRO A 422 17.81 3.55 -12.05
C PRO A 422 17.28 2.66 -10.92
N VAL A 423 17.63 1.37 -10.98
CA VAL A 423 17.36 0.43 -9.90
C VAL A 423 18.61 0.34 -9.03
N VAL A 424 18.52 0.79 -7.77
CA VAL A 424 19.63 0.73 -6.80
C VAL A 424 19.36 -0.39 -5.79
N PRO A 425 20.11 -1.51 -5.87
CA PRO A 425 19.99 -2.60 -4.91
C PRO A 425 20.32 -2.13 -3.49
N LYS A 426 19.64 -2.68 -2.48
CA LYS A 426 19.99 -2.42 -1.09
C LYS A 426 21.38 -2.97 -0.76
N ARG A 427 22.25 -2.13 -0.16
CA ARG A 427 23.51 -2.61 0.42
C ARG A 427 23.20 -3.37 1.70
N VAL A 428 23.59 -4.64 1.76
CA VAL A 428 23.30 -5.53 2.88
C VAL A 428 24.59 -5.82 3.68
N PRO A 429 24.59 -5.63 5.02
CA PRO A 429 25.75 -5.97 5.86
C PRO A 429 26.08 -7.47 5.81
N THR A 430 27.37 -7.82 5.83
CA THR A 430 27.83 -9.23 5.83
C THR A 430 27.76 -9.88 7.22
N GLY A 431 27.95 -9.09 8.28
CA GLY A 431 27.84 -9.51 9.68
C GLY A 431 26.38 -9.67 10.14
N GLU A 432 26.20 -10.06 11.40
CA GLU A 432 24.87 -10.09 12.02
C GLU A 432 24.23 -8.70 12.00
N ALA A 433 22.99 -8.61 11.53
CA ALA A 433 22.29 -7.34 11.38
C ALA A 433 20.78 -7.53 11.61
N PRO A 434 20.05 -6.47 12.01
CA PRO A 434 18.60 -6.53 12.13
C PRO A 434 17.95 -6.67 10.76
N LEU A 435 16.75 -7.25 10.70
CA LEU A 435 15.99 -7.45 9.48
C LEU A 435 15.76 -6.14 8.72
N SER A 436 15.58 -5.02 9.43
CA SER A 436 15.45 -3.67 8.85
C SER A 436 16.62 -3.26 7.95
N GLU A 437 17.82 -3.75 8.21
CA GLU A 437 19.04 -3.46 7.43
C GLU A 437 19.23 -4.44 6.26
N ILE A 438 18.52 -5.56 6.26
CA ILE A 438 18.68 -6.65 5.28
C ILE A 438 17.54 -6.69 4.27
N ALA A 439 16.30 -6.66 4.76
CA ALA A 439 15.12 -6.73 3.92
C ALA A 439 14.95 -5.45 3.09
N ARG A 440 14.53 -5.59 1.82
CA ARG A 440 14.16 -4.45 0.98
C ARG A 440 12.85 -3.85 1.43
N ILE A 441 11.85 -4.70 1.69
CA ILE A 441 10.54 -4.32 2.19
C ILE A 441 10.21 -5.24 3.37
N VAL A 442 9.73 -4.65 4.45
CA VAL A 442 9.01 -5.32 5.53
C VAL A 442 7.67 -4.61 5.61
N ARG A 443 6.56 -5.34 5.44
CA ARG A 443 5.23 -4.73 5.47
C ARG A 443 4.20 -5.71 6.02
N SER A 444 3.09 -5.14 6.47
CA SER A 444 1.85 -5.86 6.76
C SER A 444 0.73 -5.27 5.90
N LYS A 445 -0.26 -6.10 5.57
CA LYS A 445 -1.46 -5.68 4.83
C LYS A 445 -2.61 -6.65 5.09
N ASN A 446 -3.84 -6.24 4.81
CA ASN A 446 -5.01 -7.11 4.80
C ASN A 446 -4.82 -8.32 3.86
N SER A 447 -5.40 -9.45 4.24
CA SER A 447 -5.54 -10.65 3.40
C SER A 447 -6.99 -11.14 3.47
N GLY A 448 -7.91 -10.24 3.16
CA GLY A 448 -9.34 -10.36 3.46
C GLY A 448 -9.73 -9.77 4.82
N PRO A 449 -11.03 -9.72 5.16
CA PRO A 449 -11.53 -8.99 6.33
C PRO A 449 -11.16 -9.60 7.68
N PHE A 450 -10.74 -10.87 7.70
CA PHE A 450 -10.50 -11.65 8.92
C PHE A 450 -9.06 -12.17 9.04
N ALA A 451 -8.18 -11.80 8.10
CA ALA A 451 -6.78 -12.21 8.11
C ALA A 451 -5.86 -11.04 7.74
N ILE A 452 -4.66 -11.06 8.30
CA ILE A 452 -3.60 -10.10 8.01
C ILE A 452 -2.34 -10.83 7.60
N THR A 453 -1.63 -10.28 6.60
CA THR A 453 -0.43 -10.89 6.04
C THR A 453 0.79 -9.98 6.21
N PHE A 454 1.94 -10.60 6.40
CA PHE A 454 3.26 -10.01 6.53
C PHE A 454 4.11 -10.46 5.36
N ASP A 455 4.68 -9.49 4.64
CA ASP A 455 5.60 -9.76 3.53
C ASP A 455 6.98 -9.19 3.86
N VAL A 456 8.01 -10.01 3.69
CA VAL A 456 9.42 -9.61 3.73
C VAL A 456 10.04 -9.97 2.39
N THR A 457 10.62 -9.00 1.69
CA THR A 457 11.22 -9.20 0.34
C THR A 457 12.67 -8.76 0.29
N PHE A 458 13.45 -9.39 -0.59
CA PHE A 458 14.89 -9.12 -0.78
C PHE A 458 15.21 -8.82 -2.25
N ASP A 459 16.22 -7.98 -2.49
CA ASP A 459 16.67 -7.63 -3.84
C ASP A 459 17.66 -8.65 -4.43
N ASP A 460 18.16 -9.59 -3.61
CA ASP A 460 19.27 -10.48 -3.94
C ASP A 460 19.02 -11.91 -3.44
N ALA A 461 19.34 -12.89 -4.30
CA ALA A 461 19.09 -14.30 -4.02
C ALA A 461 19.97 -14.84 -2.89
N ALA A 462 21.24 -14.43 -2.80
CA ALA A 462 22.13 -14.89 -1.73
C ALA A 462 21.68 -14.35 -0.37
N VAL A 463 21.18 -13.10 -0.32
CA VAL A 463 20.56 -12.52 0.88
C VAL A 463 19.30 -13.30 1.27
N TYR A 464 18.42 -13.60 0.31
CA TYR A 464 17.23 -14.43 0.56
C TYR A 464 17.60 -15.80 1.13
N HIS A 465 18.57 -16.50 0.52
CA HIS A 465 19.01 -17.82 1.00
C HIS A 465 19.65 -17.74 2.39
N ARG A 466 20.45 -16.70 2.67
CA ARG A 466 20.99 -16.44 4.01
C ARG A 466 19.88 -16.36 5.06
N VAL A 467 18.81 -15.61 4.79
CA VAL A 467 17.69 -15.48 5.74
C VAL A 467 16.91 -16.79 5.86
N LYS A 468 16.67 -17.47 4.73
CA LYS A 468 15.98 -18.78 4.68
C LYS A 468 16.71 -19.83 5.51
N GLU A 469 18.02 -19.92 5.36
CA GLU A 469 18.87 -20.86 6.10
C GLU A 469 19.05 -20.49 7.57
N ALA A 470 18.98 -19.20 7.92
CA ALA A 470 19.03 -18.76 9.32
C ALA A 470 17.85 -19.29 10.14
N ASN A 471 16.75 -19.71 9.48
CA ASN A 471 15.57 -20.32 10.09
C ASN A 471 14.98 -19.47 11.24
N VAL A 472 14.97 -18.15 11.08
CA VAL A 472 14.50 -17.20 12.12
C VAL A 472 12.99 -16.96 12.07
N PHE A 473 12.33 -17.25 10.94
CA PHE A 473 10.90 -17.03 10.75
C PHE A 473 10.06 -18.29 11.03
N THR A 474 10.25 -18.90 12.21
CA THR A 474 9.50 -20.09 12.61
C THR A 474 8.13 -19.73 13.19
N ASN A 475 7.19 -20.69 13.24
CA ASN A 475 5.92 -20.49 13.94
C ASN A 475 6.14 -20.14 15.42
N GLU A 476 7.17 -20.70 16.06
CA GLU A 476 7.53 -20.36 17.44
C GLU A 476 7.88 -18.87 17.58
N THR A 477 8.69 -18.35 16.66
CA THR A 477 9.04 -16.93 16.60
C THR A 477 7.80 -16.06 16.43
N ILE A 478 6.89 -16.42 15.51
CA ILE A 478 5.66 -15.65 15.26
C ILE A 478 4.72 -15.68 16.48
N ARG A 479 4.51 -16.85 17.10
CA ARG A 479 3.72 -16.96 18.34
C ARG A 479 4.28 -16.09 19.45
N SER A 480 5.60 -16.09 19.61
CA SER A 480 6.28 -15.28 20.64
C SER A 480 6.17 -13.78 20.35
N LEU A 481 6.34 -13.35 19.10
CA LEU A 481 6.32 -11.93 18.72
C LEU A 481 4.92 -11.31 18.79
N TYR A 482 3.89 -12.08 18.47
CA TYR A 482 2.51 -11.60 18.36
C TYR A 482 1.60 -12.11 19.49
N HIS A 483 2.10 -12.92 20.42
CA HIS A 483 1.32 -13.51 21.52
C HIS A 483 0.09 -14.30 21.04
N ILE A 484 0.26 -15.09 19.98
CA ILE A 484 -0.78 -15.92 19.36
C ILE A 484 -0.47 -17.43 19.44
N THR A 485 -1.41 -18.27 18.99
CA THR A 485 -1.25 -19.73 18.96
C THR A 485 -1.07 -20.25 17.53
N ASP A 486 -0.71 -21.54 17.37
CA ASP A 486 -0.56 -22.14 16.03
C ASP A 486 -1.87 -22.13 15.22
N LYS A 487 -3.03 -22.14 15.89
CA LYS A 487 -4.34 -22.07 15.22
C LYS A 487 -4.59 -20.73 14.54
N ASP A 488 -3.89 -19.69 14.99
CA ASP A 488 -4.02 -18.34 14.46
C ASP A 488 -3.08 -18.12 13.25
N ILE A 489 -2.10 -19.01 13.02
CA ILE A 489 -1.17 -18.94 11.88
C ILE A 489 -1.78 -19.70 10.70
N LEU A 490 -2.30 -18.95 9.71
CA LEU A 490 -2.92 -19.52 8.50
C LEU A 490 -1.87 -19.94 7.47
N THR A 491 -0.74 -19.26 7.40
CA THR A 491 0.37 -19.55 6.49
C THR A 491 1.68 -19.01 7.06
N ASN A 492 2.77 -19.73 6.89
CA ASN A 492 4.14 -19.26 7.16
C ASN A 492 5.09 -19.98 6.19
N MET A 493 5.61 -19.27 5.18
CA MET A 493 6.40 -19.89 4.12
C MET A 493 7.38 -18.93 3.45
N TYR A 494 8.42 -19.50 2.86
CA TYR A 494 9.27 -18.80 1.90
C TYR A 494 8.74 -18.98 0.48
N PHE A 495 8.78 -17.90 -0.30
CA PHE A 495 8.35 -17.86 -1.70
C PHE A 495 9.49 -17.35 -2.58
N GLU A 496 10.21 -18.30 -3.17
CA GLU A 496 11.45 -18.08 -3.92
C GLU A 496 11.28 -17.26 -5.21
N PRO A 497 10.20 -17.40 -6.02
CA PRO A 497 10.03 -16.58 -7.23
C PRO A 497 10.05 -15.07 -6.97
N ALA A 498 9.65 -14.64 -5.77
CA ALA A 498 9.65 -13.25 -5.35
C ALA A 498 10.80 -12.89 -4.39
N LEU A 499 11.73 -13.82 -4.12
CA LEU A 499 12.74 -13.70 -3.07
C LEU A 499 12.13 -13.20 -1.76
N ALA A 500 11.10 -13.89 -1.29
CA ALA A 500 10.26 -13.39 -0.21
C ALA A 500 9.96 -14.42 0.88
N TRP A 501 9.63 -13.92 2.07
CA TRP A 501 8.97 -14.66 3.13
C TRP A 501 7.59 -14.08 3.37
N LYS A 502 6.61 -14.95 3.65
CA LYS A 502 5.21 -14.59 3.86
C LYS A 502 4.63 -15.33 5.05
N CYS A 503 3.96 -14.58 5.93
CA CYS A 503 3.16 -15.13 7.00
C CYS A 503 1.78 -14.49 7.03
N THR A 504 0.74 -15.28 7.20
CA THR A 504 -0.64 -14.79 7.33
C THR A 504 -1.23 -15.31 8.63
N ILE A 505 -1.81 -14.43 9.43
CA ILE A 505 -2.44 -14.76 10.71
C ILE A 505 -3.91 -14.31 10.73
N LYS A 506 -4.72 -14.93 11.59
CA LYS A 506 -6.09 -14.49 11.88
C LYS A 506 -6.06 -13.11 12.57
N ARG A 507 -6.98 -12.22 12.20
CA ARG A 507 -7.14 -10.92 12.88
C ARG A 507 -7.81 -11.11 14.25
N GLN A 508 -7.42 -10.28 15.21
CA GLN A 508 -8.09 -10.19 16.52
C GLN A 508 -9.47 -9.50 16.42
N TRP A 509 -9.61 -8.56 15.47
CA TRP A 509 -10.86 -7.89 15.15
C TRP A 509 -11.17 -8.00 13.67
N ALA A 510 -12.44 -8.13 13.33
CA ALA A 510 -12.90 -8.03 11.95
C ALA A 510 -12.57 -6.64 11.40
N GLN A 511 -12.14 -6.59 10.14
CA GLN A 511 -11.78 -5.34 9.50
C GLN A 511 -12.92 -4.31 9.55
N GLY A 512 -12.63 -3.13 10.10
CA GLY A 512 -13.57 -2.01 10.18
C GLY A 512 -14.68 -2.16 11.22
N SER A 513 -14.61 -3.15 12.12
CA SER A 513 -15.54 -3.26 13.25
C SER A 513 -15.23 -2.25 14.35
N VAL A 514 -16.21 -1.97 15.23
CA VAL A 514 -16.02 -1.15 16.45
C VAL A 514 -14.79 -1.61 17.24
N GLY A 515 -13.92 -0.67 17.61
CA GLY A 515 -12.72 -0.95 18.39
C GLY A 515 -11.55 -1.57 17.61
N GLU A 516 -11.69 -1.75 16.30
CA GLU A 516 -10.59 -2.12 15.41
C GLU A 516 -9.56 -0.98 15.30
N ARG A 517 -8.28 -1.31 15.16
CA ARG A 517 -7.17 -0.40 15.43
C ARG A 517 -6.29 -0.07 14.21
N ASP A 518 -6.39 -0.86 13.14
CA ASP A 518 -5.62 -0.69 11.91
C ASP A 518 -6.39 -1.33 10.73
N THR A 519 -7.38 -0.61 10.21
CA THR A 519 -8.33 -1.14 9.21
C THR A 519 -7.63 -1.64 7.95
N LEU A 520 -6.48 -1.06 7.61
CA LEU A 520 -5.68 -1.46 6.46
C LEU A 520 -4.60 -2.52 6.81
N GLY A 521 -4.39 -2.80 8.10
CA GLY A 521 -3.39 -3.74 8.60
C GLY A 521 -1.96 -3.30 8.28
N THR A 522 -1.70 -2.01 8.13
CA THR A 522 -0.44 -1.50 7.53
C THR A 522 0.71 -1.35 8.51
N GLN A 523 0.47 -1.38 9.82
CA GLN A 523 1.50 -1.16 10.84
C GLN A 523 1.78 -2.39 11.71
N GLN A 524 1.03 -3.47 11.53
CA GLN A 524 1.18 -4.71 12.31
C GLN A 524 2.54 -5.42 12.09
N HIS A 525 3.32 -5.05 11.07
CA HIS A 525 4.66 -5.59 10.84
C HIS A 525 5.72 -5.07 11.83
N ALA A 526 5.40 -4.08 12.67
CA ALA A 526 6.34 -3.38 13.55
C ALA A 526 7.28 -4.27 14.40
N PRO A 527 6.90 -5.48 14.86
CA PRO A 527 7.82 -6.36 15.58
C PRO A 527 8.90 -7.02 14.70
N LEU A 528 8.67 -7.19 13.40
CA LEU A 528 9.57 -7.96 12.51
C LEU A 528 10.94 -7.29 12.23
N PRO A 529 11.03 -5.96 12.00
CA PRO A 529 12.29 -5.30 11.65
C PRO A 529 13.44 -5.49 12.64
N SER A 530 13.16 -5.81 13.91
CA SER A 530 14.16 -5.98 14.97
C SER A 530 14.77 -7.39 15.03
N ILE A 531 14.20 -8.36 14.31
CA ILE A 531 14.70 -9.74 14.27
C ILE A 531 16.15 -9.75 13.77
N ARG A 532 17.05 -10.39 14.51
CA ARG A 532 18.47 -10.50 14.16
C ARG A 532 18.70 -11.62 13.16
N ILE A 533 19.38 -11.31 12.05
CA ILE A 533 19.80 -12.28 11.05
C ILE A 533 21.30 -12.55 11.24
N PRO A 534 21.70 -13.80 11.48
CA PRO A 534 23.11 -14.21 11.59
C PRO A 534 23.94 -13.82 10.37
N ALA A 535 25.26 -13.69 10.56
CA ALA A 535 26.21 -13.38 9.49
C ALA A 535 26.12 -14.39 8.32
N ALA A 536 26.45 -13.94 7.11
CA ALA A 536 26.53 -14.82 5.95
C ALA A 536 27.61 -15.89 6.19
N LYS A 537 27.29 -17.18 5.96
CA LYS A 537 28.29 -18.25 6.03
C LYS A 537 29.35 -17.98 4.96
N GLN A 538 30.62 -17.87 5.36
CA GLN A 538 31.72 -17.84 4.39
C GLN A 538 31.82 -19.22 3.73
N ASN A 539 31.77 -19.27 2.39
CA ASN A 539 32.10 -20.48 1.66
C ASN A 539 33.57 -20.82 1.95
N VAL A 540 33.81 -21.81 2.81
CA VAL A 540 35.14 -22.41 2.98
C VAL A 540 35.41 -23.23 1.72
N SER A 541 35.96 -22.58 0.70
CA SER A 541 36.61 -23.30 -0.39
C SER A 541 37.88 -23.92 0.16
N ASN A 542 37.84 -25.22 0.48
CA ASN A 542 39.03 -26.05 0.60
C ASN A 542 39.74 -26.06 -0.76
N GLY A 543 40.68 -25.14 -0.94
CA GLY A 543 41.58 -25.07 -2.08
C GLY A 543 43.02 -25.16 -1.58
N THR A 544 43.59 -26.34 -1.71
CA THR A 544 45.04 -26.58 -1.77
C THR A 544 45.69 -25.51 -2.65
N SER A 545 46.57 -24.69 -2.08
CA SER A 545 47.43 -23.78 -2.85
C SER A 545 48.87 -24.24 -2.73
N ASP A 546 49.35 -24.77 -3.84
CA ASP A 546 50.75 -24.98 -4.13
C ASP A 546 51.54 -23.69 -3.97
N SER A 547 52.72 -23.86 -3.38
CA SER A 547 53.76 -22.88 -3.21
C SER A 547 54.27 -22.36 -4.56
N VAL A 548 54.26 -21.04 -4.76
CA VAL A 548 55.28 -20.36 -5.57
C VAL A 548 55.76 -19.12 -4.84
N ALA A 549 56.96 -19.24 -4.29
CA ALA A 549 57.72 -18.17 -3.69
C ALA A 549 58.24 -17.21 -4.75
N THR A 550 58.16 -15.90 -4.52
CA THR A 550 59.19 -14.99 -5.04
C THR A 550 59.60 -14.00 -3.95
N LYS A 551 60.88 -14.09 -3.62
CA LYS A 551 61.62 -13.34 -2.59
C LYS A 551 61.65 -11.85 -2.90
N THR A 552 61.61 -11.02 -1.85
CA THR A 552 62.34 -9.74 -1.86
C THR A 552 63.10 -9.56 -0.56
N ASN A 553 64.40 -9.30 -0.73
CA ASN A 553 65.43 -9.12 0.29
C ASN A 553 65.20 -7.85 1.12
N THR A 554 65.42 -7.99 2.42
CA THR A 554 65.76 -6.92 3.34
C THR A 554 67.17 -6.39 3.07
N LYS A 555 67.31 -5.06 2.99
CA LYS A 555 68.55 -4.35 3.28
C LYS A 555 68.24 -3.02 3.99
N THR A 556 69.01 -2.80 5.03
CA THR A 556 69.01 -1.73 6.03
C THR A 556 69.94 -0.56 5.64
N GLY A 557 69.66 0.62 6.20
CA GLY A 557 70.51 1.83 6.24
C GLY A 557 70.01 2.94 5.31
N THR A 558 69.94 4.23 5.66
CA THR A 558 70.48 5.03 6.76
C THR A 558 69.82 6.42 6.72
N ASN A 559 69.84 7.14 7.84
CA ASN A 559 69.30 8.50 8.05
C ASN A 559 69.74 9.55 7.01
N GLY A 560 68.80 10.42 6.64
CA GLY A 560 69.04 11.70 5.98
C GLY A 560 67.88 12.65 6.24
N THR A 561 68.12 13.68 7.07
CA THR A 561 67.26 14.84 7.26
C THR A 561 67.23 15.68 5.98
N ASN A 562 66.04 16.03 5.48
CA ASN A 562 65.77 17.35 4.91
C ASN A 562 64.27 17.60 4.74
N THR A 563 63.90 18.79 5.17
CA THR A 563 62.63 19.50 5.01
C THR A 563 62.25 19.71 3.56
N THR A 564 60.98 19.47 3.20
CA THR A 564 60.24 20.25 2.20
C THR A 564 58.74 20.00 2.35
N ASP A 565 57.99 21.10 2.34
CA ASP A 565 56.55 21.19 2.23
C ASP A 565 55.94 20.25 1.17
N GLY A 566 54.82 19.64 1.52
CA GLY A 566 53.98 18.87 0.61
C GLY A 566 52.65 18.58 1.28
N GLY A 567 51.64 19.41 1.02
CA GLY A 567 50.32 19.35 1.61
C GLY A 567 49.64 17.99 1.42
N THR A 568 49.36 17.32 2.52
CA THR A 568 48.39 16.23 2.60
C THR A 568 47.02 16.79 2.94
N THR A 569 46.12 16.78 1.97
CA THR A 569 44.68 16.80 2.21
C THR A 569 44.30 15.62 3.11
N PRO A 570 43.56 15.82 4.22
CA PRO A 570 43.14 14.70 5.07
C PRO A 570 42.08 13.87 4.33
N LYS A 571 42.32 12.57 4.17
CA LYS A 571 41.31 11.61 3.74
C LYS A 571 40.24 11.50 4.83
N VAL A 572 39.03 12.00 4.56
CA VAL A 572 37.86 11.84 5.43
C VAL A 572 37.31 10.43 5.22
N ASN A 573 37.62 9.50 6.13
CA ASN A 573 36.94 8.20 6.18
C ASN A 573 37.04 7.52 7.56
N ASP A 574 36.75 8.28 8.62
CA ASP A 574 36.26 7.72 9.89
C ASP A 574 34.88 8.34 10.13
N TYR A 575 33.82 7.57 9.86
CA TYR A 575 32.45 8.00 10.12
C TYR A 575 32.24 8.07 11.65
N VAL A 576 32.17 9.29 12.18
CA VAL A 576 31.80 9.55 13.58
C VAL A 576 30.39 9.00 13.82
N LYS A 577 30.13 8.37 14.97
CA LYS A 577 28.76 7.99 15.37
C LYS A 577 27.90 9.25 15.47
N ARG A 578 26.75 9.27 14.79
CA ARG A 578 25.82 10.43 14.76
C ARG A 578 25.31 10.85 16.15
N ASP A 579 25.31 9.91 17.09
CA ASP A 579 24.94 10.15 18.49
C ASP A 579 25.90 11.13 19.19
N ASP A 580 27.14 11.25 18.72
CA ASP A 580 28.17 12.11 19.30
C ASP A 580 28.46 13.39 18.49
N PHE A 581 27.74 13.60 17.38
CA PHE A 581 27.92 14.77 16.51
C PHE A 581 27.78 16.09 17.27
N THR A 582 28.80 16.95 17.16
CA THR A 582 28.78 18.36 17.58
C THR A 582 28.49 19.29 16.41
N ALA A 583 28.09 20.54 16.67
CA ALA A 583 27.89 21.52 15.60
C ALA A 583 29.17 21.76 14.78
N GLU A 584 30.33 21.73 15.42
CA GLU A 584 31.63 21.85 14.76
C GLU A 584 31.89 20.71 13.78
N GLN A 585 31.54 19.48 14.15
CA GLN A 585 31.67 18.32 13.27
C GLN A 585 30.75 18.42 12.06
N VAL A 586 29.50 18.89 12.24
CA VAL A 586 28.55 19.12 11.15
C VAL A 586 29.06 20.19 10.18
N VAL A 587 29.52 21.34 10.70
CA VAL A 587 30.06 22.44 9.88
C VAL A 587 31.28 21.95 9.09
N LYS A 588 32.20 21.24 9.75
CA LYS A 588 33.41 20.70 9.12
C LYS A 588 33.09 19.68 8.02
N GLU A 589 32.18 18.74 8.27
CA GLU A 589 31.79 17.72 7.30
C GLU A 589 31.19 18.35 6.04
N ILE A 590 30.23 19.28 6.21
CA ILE A 590 29.58 19.95 5.07
C ILE A 590 30.58 20.84 4.32
N TRP A 591 31.38 21.65 5.02
CA TRP A 591 32.32 22.58 4.40
C TRP A 591 33.41 21.85 3.59
N MET A 592 33.99 20.79 4.18
CA MET A 592 34.99 19.98 3.48
C MET A 592 34.35 19.12 2.38
N GLY A 593 33.14 18.62 2.57
CA GLY A 593 32.40 17.87 1.54
C GLY A 593 32.03 18.69 0.30
N LEU A 594 32.05 20.03 0.42
CA LEU A 594 31.87 20.97 -0.68
C LEU A 594 33.20 21.51 -1.25
N ASP A 595 34.34 20.94 -0.85
CA ASP A 595 35.69 21.34 -1.25
C ASP A 595 36.00 22.84 -0.99
N LEU A 596 35.45 23.41 0.09
CA LEU A 596 35.67 24.80 0.47
C LEU A 596 36.98 24.99 1.28
N PRO A 597 37.58 26.20 1.32
CA PRO A 597 38.91 26.39 1.90
C PRO A 597 38.95 26.07 3.40
N VAL A 598 39.84 25.16 3.79
CA VAL A 598 39.86 24.53 5.13
C VAL A 598 40.37 25.49 6.20
N GLU A 599 41.26 26.41 5.85
CA GLU A 599 41.81 27.43 6.76
C GLU A 599 40.73 28.35 7.35
N VAL A 600 39.60 28.49 6.65
CA VAL A 600 38.45 29.31 7.06
C VAL A 600 37.74 28.71 8.27
N LEU A 601 37.78 27.38 8.44
CA LEU A 601 37.16 26.72 9.61
C LEU A 601 37.79 27.14 10.94
N LYS A 602 39.00 27.71 10.95
CA LYS A 602 39.63 28.21 12.18
C LYS A 602 39.00 29.50 12.70
N THR A 603 38.19 30.18 11.89
CA THR A 603 37.59 31.46 12.26
C THR A 603 36.20 31.30 12.89
N VAL A 604 35.61 30.10 12.85
CA VAL A 604 34.32 29.81 13.49
C VAL A 604 34.52 29.23 14.89
N ILE A 605 33.83 29.82 15.87
CA ILE A 605 33.88 29.45 17.28
C ILE A 605 32.47 29.00 17.68
N LEU A 606 32.32 27.72 18.03
CA LEU A 606 31.04 27.09 18.35
C LEU A 606 31.07 26.56 19.79
N LYS A 607 30.98 27.46 20.76
CA LYS A 607 30.97 27.07 22.17
C LYS A 607 29.68 26.32 22.53
N ASN A 608 29.83 25.28 23.34
CA ASN A 608 28.74 24.52 23.94
C ASN A 608 29.00 24.44 25.45
N GLU A 609 28.39 25.34 26.23
CA GLU A 609 28.63 25.46 27.68
C GLU A 609 27.79 24.47 28.52
N GLY A 610 27.20 23.44 27.90
CA GLY A 610 26.41 22.43 28.61
C GLY A 610 25.03 22.90 29.09
N SER A 611 24.57 24.08 28.66
CA SER A 611 23.22 24.59 28.93
C SER A 611 22.14 23.71 28.28
N PRO A 612 20.97 23.55 28.92
CA PRO A 612 19.88 22.74 28.39
C PRO A 612 19.39 23.30 27.05
N THR A 613 19.43 22.48 26.00
CA THR A 613 18.82 22.77 24.70
C THR A 613 17.34 22.37 24.68
N LEU A 614 16.59 22.80 23.65
CA LEU A 614 15.19 22.41 23.46
C LEU A 614 14.98 20.89 23.66
N PRO A 615 13.95 20.48 24.43
CA PRO A 615 13.62 19.07 24.61
C PRO A 615 13.08 18.52 23.28
N SER A 616 13.97 17.94 22.47
CA SER A 616 13.63 17.39 21.16
C SER A 616 14.35 16.06 20.96
N SER A 617 13.66 15.11 20.32
CA SER A 617 14.26 13.85 19.86
C SER A 617 15.31 14.07 18.76
N TYR A 618 15.39 15.29 18.21
CA TYR A 618 16.41 15.72 17.27
C TYR A 618 17.37 16.70 17.96
N LYS A 619 18.64 16.71 17.52
CA LYS A 619 19.65 17.67 17.99
C LYS A 619 19.41 19.08 17.40
N MET A 620 18.23 19.65 17.64
CA MET A 620 17.75 20.90 17.02
C MET A 620 18.67 22.09 17.28
N ALA A 621 19.25 22.19 18.46
CA ALA A 621 20.21 23.25 18.76
C ALA A 621 21.52 23.10 17.95
N ILE A 622 21.97 21.87 17.73
CA ILE A 622 23.15 21.58 16.89
C ILE A 622 22.82 21.88 15.42
N LEU A 623 21.62 21.54 14.95
CA LEU A 623 21.15 21.89 13.60
C LEU A 623 21.08 23.42 13.42
N ALA A 624 20.52 24.12 14.40
CA ALA A 624 20.42 25.58 14.41
C ALA A 624 21.80 26.24 14.36
N GLN A 625 22.68 25.88 15.31
CA GLN A 625 24.02 26.44 15.43
C GLN A 625 24.88 26.14 14.20
N SER A 626 24.85 24.91 13.68
CA SER A 626 25.62 24.55 12.48
C SER A 626 25.10 25.24 11.21
N SER A 627 23.78 25.38 11.03
CA SER A 627 23.19 26.04 9.85
C SER A 627 23.51 27.54 9.81
N ILE A 628 23.38 28.22 10.96
CA ILE A 628 23.74 29.64 11.09
C ILE A 628 25.25 29.81 10.90
N ALA A 629 26.07 28.94 11.50
CA ALA A 629 27.51 28.96 11.36
C ALA A 629 27.96 28.77 9.90
N LEU A 630 27.43 27.79 9.17
CA LEU A 630 27.75 27.56 7.76
C LEU A 630 27.42 28.78 6.89
N SER A 631 26.22 29.33 7.08
CA SER A 631 25.76 30.49 6.31
C SER A 631 26.61 31.73 6.59
N THR A 632 26.95 31.95 7.87
CA THR A 632 27.78 33.08 8.29
C THR A 632 29.22 32.90 7.82
N LEU A 633 29.76 31.68 7.86
CA LEU A 633 31.10 31.35 7.38
C LEU A 633 31.24 31.56 5.87
N ALA A 634 30.24 31.15 5.10
CA ALA A 634 30.16 31.45 3.67
C ALA A 634 30.10 32.96 3.40
N ALA A 635 29.26 33.69 4.12
CA ALA A 635 29.15 35.14 3.97
C ALA A 635 30.46 35.87 4.34
N ALA A 636 31.11 35.47 5.42
CA ALA A 636 32.39 36.01 5.87
C ALA A 636 33.50 35.75 4.86
N GLN A 637 33.55 34.55 4.28
CA GLN A 637 34.50 34.20 3.21
C GLN A 637 34.26 35.05 1.96
N ILE A 638 33.00 35.20 1.53
CA ILE A 638 32.65 36.04 0.38
C ILE A 638 33.02 37.50 0.65
N HIS A 639 32.78 38.01 1.85
CA HIS A 639 33.14 39.36 2.24
C HIS A 639 34.68 39.57 2.20
N ALA A 640 35.44 38.63 2.77
CA ALA A 640 36.90 38.66 2.77
C ALA A 640 37.47 38.69 1.35
N LEU A 641 36.95 37.83 0.46
CA LEU A 641 37.34 37.79 -0.94
C LEU A 641 37.00 39.08 -1.70
N ARG A 642 35.82 39.65 -1.46
CA ARG A 642 35.37 40.88 -2.13
C ARG A 642 36.12 42.13 -1.70
N ASN A 643 36.54 42.19 -0.44
CA ASN A 643 37.20 43.36 0.14
C ASN A 643 38.72 43.17 0.32
N ASN A 644 39.25 42.03 -0.09
CA ASN A 644 40.66 41.64 0.09
C ASN A 644 41.13 41.79 1.55
N THR A 645 40.31 41.31 2.48
CA THR A 645 40.57 41.33 3.93
C THR A 645 40.69 39.91 4.47
N ALA A 646 41.21 39.75 5.69
CA ALA A 646 41.16 38.48 6.39
C ALA A 646 39.71 38.10 6.71
N VAL A 647 39.41 36.79 6.76
CA VAL A 647 38.08 36.30 7.12
C VAL A 647 37.75 36.70 8.55
N PRO A 648 36.64 37.42 8.78
CA PRO A 648 36.20 37.78 10.13
C PRO A 648 36.02 36.53 11.01
N ALA A 649 36.34 36.67 12.31
CA ALA A 649 35.99 35.66 13.30
C ALA A 649 34.48 35.63 13.52
N ILE A 650 33.92 34.44 13.66
CA ILE A 650 32.48 34.18 13.74
C ILE A 650 32.22 33.40 15.02
N ASP A 651 31.46 34.00 15.92
CA ASP A 651 30.99 33.33 17.14
C ASP A 651 29.49 33.07 17.01
N VAL A 652 29.10 31.81 17.09
CA VAL A 652 27.68 31.40 17.08
C VAL A 652 27.40 30.66 18.36
N LEU A 653 26.88 31.38 19.36
CA LEU A 653 26.47 30.80 20.64
C LEU A 653 25.26 29.88 20.44
N LEU A 654 25.30 28.70 21.06
CA LEU A 654 24.27 27.67 20.93
C LEU A 654 22.88 28.17 21.35
N GLU A 655 22.81 28.94 22.43
CA GLU A 655 21.56 29.51 22.96
C GLU A 655 20.95 30.53 21.98
N HIS A 656 21.76 31.46 21.48
CA HIS A 656 21.33 32.45 20.51
C HIS A 656 20.89 31.80 19.19
N ALA A 657 21.66 30.82 18.71
CA ALA A 657 21.28 30.07 17.52
C ALA A 657 19.93 29.36 17.71
N THR A 658 19.69 28.78 18.88
CA THR A 658 18.43 28.09 19.18
C THR A 658 17.24 29.05 19.23
N VAL A 659 17.44 30.30 19.69
CA VAL A 659 16.41 31.35 19.69
C VAL A 659 16.18 31.95 18.29
N GLU A 660 17.26 32.17 17.52
CA GLU A 660 17.21 32.80 16.19
C GLU A 660 16.81 31.83 15.07
N PHE A 661 16.95 30.52 15.28
CA PHE A 661 16.60 29.51 14.29
C PHE A 661 15.09 29.34 14.17
N LYS A 662 14.47 30.29 13.46
CA LYS A 662 13.04 30.40 13.20
C LYS A 662 12.58 29.42 12.12
N SER A 663 12.60 28.12 12.43
CA SER A 663 12.12 27.07 11.52
C SER A 663 10.65 27.24 11.12
N GLU A 664 9.87 27.98 11.92
CA GLU A 664 8.47 28.31 11.69
C GLU A 664 8.20 29.16 10.46
N ARG A 665 9.18 29.94 10.01
CA ARG A 665 9.00 30.79 8.82
C ARG A 665 9.06 30.02 7.49
N LEU A 666 9.48 28.76 7.52
CA LEU A 666 9.61 27.91 6.33
C LEU A 666 8.40 26.99 6.11
N TYR A 667 7.40 27.04 6.99
CA TYR A 667 6.14 26.34 6.79
C TYR A 667 4.95 27.29 6.93
N VAL A 668 3.85 26.94 6.26
CA VAL A 668 2.58 27.68 6.33
C VAL A 668 1.55 26.81 7.03
N LEU A 669 0.90 27.37 8.05
CA LEU A 669 -0.27 26.76 8.68
C LEU A 669 -1.50 27.32 7.96
N HIS A 670 -2.26 26.44 7.29
CA HIS A 670 -3.44 26.81 6.50
C HIS A 670 -3.17 27.89 5.42
N GLY A 671 -2.01 27.81 4.76
CA GLY A 671 -1.63 28.77 3.71
C GLY A 671 -1.22 30.15 4.23
N LYS A 672 -1.04 30.33 5.55
CA LYS A 672 -0.53 31.56 6.17
C LYS A 672 0.73 31.28 6.98
N PRO A 673 1.69 32.23 7.05
CA PRO A 673 2.85 32.10 7.92
C PRO A 673 2.38 31.98 9.37
N PRO A 674 3.00 31.13 10.20
CA PRO A 674 2.71 31.11 11.63
C PRO A 674 3.01 32.50 12.24
N PRO A 675 2.23 32.93 13.24
CA PRO A 675 2.47 34.20 13.91
C PRO A 675 3.89 34.20 14.51
N SER A 676 4.62 35.31 14.33
CA SER A 676 5.91 35.47 15.00
C SER A 676 5.67 35.46 16.50
N PRO A 677 6.54 34.80 17.30
CA PRO A 677 6.55 35.04 18.74
C PRO A 677 6.76 36.52 19.05
#